data_AF-A0A4R2ZS74-F1
#
_entry.id   AF-A0A4R2ZS74-F1
#
_cell.length_a   1.000
_cell.length_b   1.000
_cell.length_c   1.000
_cell.angle_alpha   90.00
_cell.angle_beta   90.00
_cell.angle_gamma   90.00
#
_symmetry.space_group_name_H-M   'P 1'
#
loop_
_entity.id
_entity.type
_entity.pdbx_description
1 polymer ?
#
loop_
_entity_poly.entity_id
_entity_poly.type
_entity_poly.pdbx_seq_one_letter_code
_entity_poly.pdbx_strand_id
1 'polypeptide(L)'
;MLEFSHIVYEVVIWIFLVYSATIFLISAWVGIYAYGAVIRYKHDNSYTDYNLIATNVNAPRFSLIAPAYNEGMTVVENVRSLLSLYYHNLEIIIVNDGSRDDSMEKLIEAYALESVPFFIQGDLETKEIRGIYKSKNAAFKKLIVVDKENGGKADALNVGVNISSGDYIVCIDVDCILEQDALLKLAKPFLEQTDKRVIACGGVIRLANNCRIENGKVVDVNLPKSWLGRTQALEYIRAFVLGRMAWSRASGLILISGAFGAFDKQIVLACGGYDSKTVGEDMELVVRMRRYMEEQKLPYEVVNIPDPLCWTEVPESKEILKKQRNRWMRGTMETLWKHRKLMFNPKYGRLGMVSMPYWFFFEFLGPVIEFSGYIIFLIFLFLGIINWPFFFALFALVISSGILYSIYAILVDLVSHQVYTKKQDLSKLIVTAILEPFYFHPIVVGAGVRGVVDYFRKQHSWGDMKRQGFQQGAEDIPFFKRIGLQLRIGLKNYGAVSLVFLVLYMLSVAVEWWWYNGQFPQLGQSNGLIPLLLNNLVFAFQILSGCGLVYLIVQLVHLSVARILSIVLLSFVVVMQYILFLYFAESRNLLGADMFYYNTAEMMQILEASGMLSFTNIALLILLVACAYIPFWIASKKTIKSTYVGLSMLFLGVIVSFIPVDRFKVFKISGDEFAQNAARSKWRYFLNSNVTNYIEEHPGMLVFGAEKETSGENQSYPFLRNEDTKDILGTYFQKSSSVPNLVIIVVEGLGHAYSSPSGYIGNFTPFLDSLSKKSLYWENNLSSSGRTFSVLPTLTGSLPFASHGFLEQDTLPAHFNLFNILKANGFNTGFFYGGNSKFDFMEKFMTYSKVDTLVDQWSYAEPYKKLPEKGGESWGYEDQAVFAKMLEVQKVQQTPYFHLLLTLSTHNPFLINNAAFYEKLFDKRLALGDLTPDRKKWALQNRKQLVSVLNLDDALQQFFMDYQKRADFANTIFIITGDHAMPEIPLESKIDRYHVPLMIYSPLLKAAHTFRHKVSHFDVTPSLLAFYRNNYQVNTPGQVTWIGRGLEIGASAKGNGAAMMQSKNQLIDFVYGDYHISDGQLYKLDATLNEEPLSEGSERDLLIKRFELFKRQNKQFYTKKQLLPDSIFKNYFKQTISKH
;
A
#
# COMPACT_ATOMS: atom_id res chain seq x y z
N MET A 1 -7.32 -7.71 -24.84
CA MET A 1 -7.76 -6.82 -23.74
C MET A 1 -6.64 -5.95 -23.18
N LEU A 2 -5.39 -6.44 -23.09
CA LEU A 2 -4.25 -5.71 -22.49
C LEU A 2 -3.88 -4.38 -23.18
N GLU A 3 -3.97 -4.28 -24.51
CA GLU A 3 -3.66 -3.04 -25.23
C GLU A 3 -4.64 -1.89 -24.95
N PHE A 4 -5.94 -2.16 -24.91
CA PHE A 4 -6.95 -1.14 -24.64
C PHE A 4 -6.80 -0.56 -23.23
N SER A 5 -6.54 -1.41 -22.23
CA SER A 5 -6.27 -0.96 -20.86
C SER A 5 -5.01 -0.10 -20.75
N HIS A 6 -3.97 -0.40 -21.53
CA HIS A 6 -2.74 0.39 -21.55
C HIS A 6 -2.98 1.79 -22.17
N ILE A 7 -3.74 1.86 -23.26
CA ILE A 7 -4.12 3.13 -23.89
C ILE A 7 -4.93 4.00 -22.91
N VAL A 8 -5.92 3.41 -22.23
CA VAL A 8 -6.73 4.14 -21.23
C VAL A 8 -5.85 4.66 -20.09
N TYR A 9 -4.91 3.85 -19.60
CA TYR A 9 -3.96 4.25 -18.56
C TYR A 9 -3.11 5.46 -18.99
N GLU A 10 -2.52 5.42 -20.19
CA GLU A 10 -1.72 6.53 -20.71
C GLU A 10 -2.56 7.80 -20.91
N VAL A 11 -3.75 7.69 -21.49
CA VAL A 11 -4.65 8.84 -21.70
C VAL A 11 -4.98 9.52 -20.39
N VAL A 12 -5.30 8.76 -19.34
CA VAL A 12 -5.59 9.31 -18.01
C VAL A 12 -4.37 10.06 -17.47
N ILE A 13 -3.18 9.49 -17.56
CA ILE A 13 -1.94 10.14 -17.08
C ILE A 13 -1.68 11.43 -17.84
N TRP A 14 -1.79 11.41 -19.17
CA TRP A 14 -1.57 12.60 -19.99
C TRP A 14 -2.58 13.71 -19.70
N ILE A 15 -3.84 13.38 -19.43
CA ILE A 15 -4.85 14.37 -19.00
C ILE A 15 -4.41 15.07 -17.73
N PHE A 16 -4.01 14.33 -16.68
CA PHE A 16 -3.57 14.93 -15.42
C PHE A 16 -2.27 15.72 -15.56
N LEU A 17 -1.35 15.26 -16.42
CA LEU A 17 -0.10 15.96 -16.69
C LEU A 17 -0.34 17.29 -17.40
N VAL A 18 -1.15 17.29 -18.47
CA VAL A 18 -1.52 18.50 -19.21
C VAL A 18 -2.27 19.48 -18.31
N TYR A 19 -3.21 18.97 -17.50
CA TYR A 19 -3.96 19.80 -16.55
C TYR A 19 -3.04 20.45 -15.51
N SER A 20 -2.15 19.67 -14.88
CA SER A 20 -1.17 20.16 -13.91
C SER A 20 -0.20 21.18 -14.52
N ALA A 21 0.32 20.91 -15.72
CA ALA A 21 1.19 21.82 -16.44
C ALA A 21 0.47 23.15 -16.76
N THR A 22 -0.80 23.08 -17.15
CA THR A 22 -1.60 24.27 -17.47
C THR A 22 -1.86 25.12 -16.22
N ILE A 23 -2.20 24.50 -15.08
CA ILE A 23 -2.33 25.21 -13.79
C ILE A 23 -1.03 25.92 -13.42
N PHE A 24 0.10 25.23 -13.57
CA PHE A 24 1.41 25.81 -13.25
C PHE A 24 1.69 27.05 -14.10
N LEU A 25 1.46 26.97 -15.42
CA LEU A 25 1.65 28.09 -16.34
C LEU A 25 0.72 29.26 -16.02
N ILE A 26 -0.56 29.00 -15.71
CA ILE A 26 -1.51 30.05 -15.35
C ILE A 26 -1.12 30.70 -14.02
N SER A 27 -0.72 29.92 -13.02
CA SER A 27 -0.30 30.42 -11.71
C SER A 27 0.95 31.30 -11.82
N ALA A 28 1.91 30.89 -12.65
CA ALA A 28 3.10 31.71 -12.96
C ALA A 28 2.72 33.01 -13.66
N TRP A 29 1.83 32.96 -14.66
CA TRP A 29 1.31 34.14 -15.35
C TRP A 29 0.60 35.10 -14.39
N VAL A 30 -0.30 34.59 -13.55
CA VAL A 30 -1.01 35.38 -12.51
C VAL A 30 0.00 36.04 -11.57
N GLY A 31 0.98 35.29 -11.07
CA GLY A 31 2.00 35.82 -10.17
C GLY A 31 2.76 37.01 -10.77
N ILE A 32 3.26 36.85 -12.01
CA ILE A 32 4.02 37.91 -12.71
C ILE A 32 3.14 39.13 -12.98
N TYR A 33 1.91 38.93 -13.48
CA TYR A 33 1.01 40.03 -13.81
C TYR A 33 0.53 40.79 -12.57
N ALA A 34 0.26 40.08 -11.48
CA ALA A 34 -0.11 40.69 -10.21
C ALA A 34 1.00 41.56 -9.64
N TYR A 35 2.23 41.04 -9.59
CA TYR A 35 3.39 41.79 -9.12
C TYR A 35 3.60 43.08 -9.91
N GLY A 36 3.53 43.00 -11.25
CA GLY A 36 3.60 44.18 -12.11
C GLY A 36 2.45 45.18 -11.91
N ALA A 37 1.24 44.69 -11.61
CA ALA A 37 0.09 45.55 -11.29
C ALA A 37 0.29 46.29 -9.95
N VAL A 38 0.75 45.57 -8.92
CA VAL A 38 1.00 46.12 -7.57
C VAL A 38 2.12 47.16 -7.59
N ILE A 39 3.24 46.90 -8.28
CA ILE A 39 4.34 47.87 -8.39
C ILE A 39 3.89 49.13 -9.11
N ARG A 40 3.16 48.99 -10.22
CA ARG A 40 2.64 50.13 -10.98
C ARG A 40 1.73 50.98 -10.10
N TYR A 41 0.80 50.36 -9.41
CA TYR A 41 -0.08 51.06 -8.47
C TYR A 41 0.70 51.84 -7.41
N LYS A 42 1.74 51.24 -6.83
CA LYS A 42 2.61 51.92 -5.85
C LYS A 42 3.35 53.11 -6.45
N HIS A 43 3.91 52.94 -7.64
CA HIS A 43 4.60 54.01 -8.34
C HIS A 43 3.65 55.18 -8.62
N ASP A 44 2.47 54.89 -9.18
CA ASP A 44 1.49 55.90 -9.56
C ASP A 44 0.88 56.61 -8.33
N ASN A 45 0.83 55.94 -7.18
CA ASN A 45 0.33 56.50 -5.92
C ASN A 45 1.39 57.15 -5.03
N SER A 46 2.67 57.16 -5.42
CA SER A 46 3.76 57.68 -4.57
C SER A 46 3.60 59.18 -4.24
N TYR A 47 2.87 59.94 -5.06
CA TYR A 47 2.65 61.38 -4.92
C TYR A 47 1.16 61.78 -4.84
N THR A 48 0.25 60.82 -4.63
CA THR A 48 -1.19 61.12 -4.56
C THR A 48 -1.56 61.63 -3.16
N ASP A 49 -2.08 62.85 -3.06
CA ASP A 49 -2.68 63.38 -1.82
C ASP A 49 -4.20 63.16 -1.81
N TYR A 50 -4.66 62.14 -1.07
CA TYR A 50 -6.08 61.80 -0.96
C TYR A 50 -6.92 62.88 -0.25
N ASN A 51 -6.32 63.81 0.50
CA ASN A 51 -7.06 64.89 1.17
C ASN A 51 -7.65 65.89 0.15
N LEU A 52 -7.03 66.02 -1.03
CA LEU A 52 -7.56 66.82 -2.13
C LEU A 52 -8.89 66.26 -2.63
N ILE A 53 -9.07 64.94 -2.64
CA ILE A 53 -10.34 64.30 -3.02
C ILE A 53 -11.39 64.55 -1.92
N ALA A 54 -11.00 64.46 -0.65
CA ALA A 54 -11.91 64.61 0.48
C ALA A 54 -12.57 66.01 0.56
N THR A 55 -11.89 67.04 0.04
CA THR A 55 -12.35 68.44 0.08
C THR A 55 -12.91 68.95 -1.25
N ASN A 56 -12.79 68.17 -2.33
CA ASN A 56 -13.25 68.57 -3.65
C ASN A 56 -14.78 68.44 -3.78
N VAL A 57 -15.47 69.57 -3.95
CA VAL A 57 -16.93 69.63 -4.11
C VAL A 57 -17.38 68.94 -5.41
N ASN A 58 -16.51 68.89 -6.42
CA ASN A 58 -16.75 68.21 -7.69
C ASN A 58 -16.36 66.73 -7.67
N ALA A 59 -15.97 66.18 -6.52
CA ALA A 59 -15.75 64.74 -6.40
C ALA A 59 -17.05 63.97 -6.67
N PRO A 60 -16.99 62.79 -7.30
CA PRO A 60 -18.19 62.03 -7.67
C PRO A 60 -19.03 61.67 -6.46
N ARG A 61 -20.35 61.60 -6.64
CA ARG A 61 -21.25 61.26 -5.55
C ARG A 61 -21.38 59.74 -5.42
N PHE A 62 -21.15 59.22 -4.21
CA PHE A 62 -21.30 57.80 -3.90
C PHE A 62 -22.51 57.54 -3.02
N SER A 63 -23.25 56.48 -3.36
CA SER A 63 -24.35 55.94 -2.55
C SER A 63 -23.95 54.59 -1.99
N LEU A 64 -23.64 54.55 -0.70
CA LEU A 64 -23.28 53.32 0.00
C LEU A 64 -24.56 52.59 0.44
N ILE A 65 -24.75 51.36 -0.03
CA ILE A 65 -25.93 50.53 0.20
C ILE A 65 -25.51 49.33 1.06
N ALA A 66 -26.14 49.18 2.22
CA ALA A 66 -25.91 48.07 3.14
C ALA A 66 -27.23 47.33 3.45
N PRO A 67 -27.45 46.13 2.90
CA PRO A 67 -28.57 45.26 3.29
C PRO A 67 -28.38 44.74 4.72
N ALA A 68 -29.45 44.71 5.50
CA ALA A 68 -29.49 44.19 6.86
C ALA A 68 -30.66 43.22 7.04
N TYR A 69 -30.43 42.05 7.61
CA TYR A 69 -31.47 41.08 7.97
C TYR A 69 -31.10 40.35 9.26
N ASN A 70 -31.88 40.56 10.31
CA ASN A 70 -31.64 40.00 11.65
C ASN A 70 -30.28 40.39 12.26
N GLU A 71 -29.96 41.69 12.24
CA GLU A 71 -28.67 42.24 12.68
C GLU A 71 -28.76 43.02 14.01
N GLY A 72 -29.81 42.81 14.80
CA GLY A 72 -30.14 43.62 15.97
C GLY A 72 -29.01 43.67 17.02
N MET A 73 -28.11 42.69 17.04
CA MET A 73 -26.95 42.71 17.94
C MET A 73 -25.88 43.73 17.56
N THR A 74 -25.68 44.04 16.28
CA THR A 74 -24.51 44.82 15.81
C THR A 74 -24.86 46.00 14.90
N VAL A 75 -26.10 46.08 14.40
CA VAL A 75 -26.50 47.05 13.37
C VAL A 75 -26.22 48.50 13.75
N VAL A 76 -26.41 48.89 15.02
CA VAL A 76 -26.15 50.27 15.48
C VAL A 76 -24.67 50.62 15.38
N GLU A 77 -23.79 49.73 15.83
CA GLU A 77 -22.34 49.96 15.77
C GLU A 77 -21.83 49.98 14.32
N ASN A 78 -22.38 49.10 13.46
CA ASN A 78 -22.02 49.04 12.06
C ASN A 78 -22.43 50.31 11.30
N VAL A 79 -23.66 50.80 11.51
CA VAL A 79 -24.11 52.08 10.92
C VAL A 79 -23.26 53.25 11.42
N ARG A 80 -22.83 53.23 12.69
CA ARG A 80 -21.92 54.25 13.24
C ARG A 80 -20.57 54.23 12.55
N SER A 81 -20.02 53.05 12.27
CA SER A 81 -18.78 52.88 11.49
C SER A 81 -18.91 53.50 10.11
N LEU A 82 -20.00 53.19 9.38
CA LEU A 82 -20.26 53.74 8.04
C LEU A 82 -20.41 55.27 8.06
N LEU A 83 -21.08 55.84 9.07
CA LEU A 83 -21.21 57.28 9.24
C LEU A 83 -19.87 57.99 9.51
N SER A 84 -18.85 57.26 9.95
CA SER A 84 -17.51 57.79 10.21
C SER A 84 -16.60 57.87 8.98
N LEU A 85 -17.07 57.41 7.81
CA LEU A 85 -16.31 57.44 6.56
C LEU A 85 -15.99 58.87 6.12
N TYR A 86 -14.73 59.09 5.76
CA TYR A 86 -14.22 60.41 5.41
C TYR A 86 -14.39 60.69 3.91
N TYR A 87 -15.61 61.08 3.52
CA TYR A 87 -15.94 61.48 2.14
C TYR A 87 -17.04 62.56 2.11
N HIS A 88 -16.86 63.62 1.32
CA HIS A 88 -17.79 64.76 1.29
C HIS A 88 -19.14 64.37 0.66
N ASN A 89 -19.12 63.93 -0.61
CA ASN A 89 -20.30 63.60 -1.41
C ASN A 89 -20.76 62.13 -1.20
N LEU A 90 -21.09 61.79 0.04
CA LEU A 90 -21.53 60.45 0.45
C LEU A 90 -22.95 60.45 1.02
N GLU A 91 -23.73 59.47 0.59
CA GLU A 91 -24.97 59.05 1.27
C GLU A 91 -24.91 57.57 1.65
N ILE A 92 -25.58 57.21 2.75
CA ILE A 92 -25.58 55.86 3.34
C ILE A 92 -27.02 55.38 3.41
N ILE A 93 -27.29 54.25 2.78
CA ILE A 93 -28.61 53.64 2.63
C ILE A 93 -28.57 52.27 3.31
N ILE A 94 -29.26 52.15 4.44
CA ILE A 94 -29.44 50.88 5.15
C ILE A 94 -30.78 50.30 4.74
N VAL A 95 -30.77 49.09 4.18
CA VAL A 95 -31.99 48.41 3.73
C VAL A 95 -32.30 47.25 4.67
N ASN A 96 -33.26 47.45 5.58
CA ASN A 96 -33.79 46.41 6.45
C ASN A 96 -34.67 45.45 5.63
N ASP A 97 -34.14 44.29 5.27
CA ASP A 97 -34.78 43.31 4.38
C ASP A 97 -35.80 42.43 5.12
N GLY A 98 -36.75 43.07 5.81
CA GLY A 98 -37.81 42.38 6.54
C GLY A 98 -37.32 41.56 7.74
N SER A 99 -36.39 42.13 8.52
CA SER A 99 -35.89 41.52 9.77
C SER A 99 -37.03 41.08 10.69
N ARG A 100 -36.79 39.97 11.40
CA ARG A 100 -37.71 39.36 12.38
C ARG A 100 -37.27 39.61 13.82
N ASP A 101 -36.13 40.25 14.02
CA ASP A 101 -35.60 40.67 15.31
C ASP A 101 -35.80 42.18 15.52
N ASP A 102 -35.15 42.75 16.54
CA ASP A 102 -35.26 44.15 16.94
C ASP A 102 -34.33 45.12 16.17
N SER A 103 -33.87 44.74 14.97
CA SER A 103 -32.95 45.55 14.16
C SER A 103 -33.50 46.94 13.84
N MET A 104 -34.76 47.01 13.41
CA MET A 104 -35.36 48.26 12.94
C MET A 104 -35.66 49.19 14.11
N GLU A 105 -36.18 48.66 15.21
CA GLU A 105 -36.45 49.39 16.45
C GLU A 105 -35.18 50.04 16.99
N LYS A 106 -34.07 49.29 17.04
CA LYS A 106 -32.76 49.81 17.46
C LYS A 106 -32.23 50.90 16.54
N LEU A 107 -32.43 50.80 15.22
CA LEU A 107 -32.05 51.86 14.28
C LEU A 107 -32.87 53.12 14.50
N ILE A 108 -34.19 52.99 14.70
CA ILE A 108 -35.09 54.12 14.95
C ILE A 108 -34.68 54.85 16.23
N GLU A 109 -34.46 54.12 17.31
CA GLU A 109 -34.07 54.67 18.62
C GLU A 109 -32.68 55.33 18.55
N ALA A 110 -31.66 54.61 18.07
CA ALA A 110 -30.28 55.09 18.10
C ALA A 110 -30.02 56.33 17.22
N TYR A 111 -30.77 56.46 16.12
CA TYR A 111 -30.57 57.54 15.14
C TYR A 111 -31.74 58.52 15.06
N ALA A 112 -32.71 58.47 15.97
CA ALA A 112 -33.88 59.33 16.02
C ALA A 112 -34.58 59.45 14.64
N LEU A 113 -34.88 58.29 14.05
CA LEU A 113 -35.43 58.19 12.70
C LEU A 113 -36.95 58.47 12.70
N GLU A 114 -37.43 59.16 11.67
CA GLU A 114 -38.85 59.31 11.37
C GLU A 114 -39.15 58.95 9.92
N SER A 115 -40.38 58.46 9.68
CA SER A 115 -40.83 58.15 8.33
C SER A 115 -41.04 59.44 7.54
N VAL A 116 -40.56 59.46 6.30
CA VAL A 116 -40.65 60.62 5.42
C VAL A 116 -41.19 60.22 4.04
N PRO A 117 -41.98 61.08 3.38
CA PRO A 117 -42.24 60.91 1.96
C PRO A 117 -40.92 61.04 1.19
N PHE A 118 -40.65 60.10 0.27
CA PHE A 118 -39.39 60.03 -0.45
C PHE A 118 -39.64 59.72 -1.94
N PHE A 119 -38.92 60.40 -2.83
CA PHE A 119 -38.99 60.16 -4.26
C PHE A 119 -38.00 59.07 -4.67
N ILE A 120 -38.52 57.93 -5.13
CA ILE A 120 -37.72 56.81 -5.62
C ILE A 120 -37.25 57.13 -7.05
N GLN A 121 -35.95 57.02 -7.30
CA GLN A 121 -35.32 57.47 -8.56
C GLN A 121 -35.26 56.38 -9.63
N GLY A 122 -35.06 55.12 -9.23
CA GLY A 122 -35.02 53.97 -10.14
C GLY A 122 -36.33 53.20 -10.19
N ASP A 123 -36.45 52.32 -11.17
CA ASP A 123 -37.64 51.52 -11.50
C ASP A 123 -37.36 50.00 -11.51
N LEU A 124 -36.28 49.56 -10.86
CA LEU A 124 -35.97 48.12 -10.75
C LEU A 124 -37.08 47.39 -9.99
N GLU A 125 -37.41 46.18 -10.43
CA GLU A 125 -38.38 45.30 -9.76
C GLU A 125 -37.85 44.89 -8.37
N THR A 126 -38.64 45.18 -7.33
CA THR A 126 -38.32 44.85 -5.94
C THR A 126 -39.56 44.42 -5.16
N LYS A 127 -39.35 43.77 -4.01
CA LYS A 127 -40.41 43.62 -2.99
C LYS A 127 -40.89 44.96 -2.45
N GLU A 128 -42.07 44.95 -1.84
CA GLU A 128 -42.75 46.15 -1.33
C GLU A 128 -41.92 46.85 -0.24
N ILE A 129 -41.77 48.17 -0.37
CA ILE A 129 -41.15 49.04 0.64
C ILE A 129 -42.23 49.44 1.63
N ARG A 130 -42.01 49.13 2.91
CA ARG A 130 -42.93 49.44 4.02
C ARG A 130 -42.80 50.87 4.50
N GLY A 131 -41.58 51.43 4.44
CA GLY A 131 -41.33 52.80 4.84
C GLY A 131 -39.89 53.24 4.58
N ILE A 132 -39.71 54.55 4.35
CA ILE A 132 -38.40 55.18 4.23
C ILE A 132 -38.25 56.18 5.38
N TYR A 133 -37.08 56.18 6.01
CA TYR A 133 -36.81 56.90 7.24
C TYR A 133 -35.56 57.76 7.13
N LYS A 134 -35.60 58.94 7.76
CA LYS A 134 -34.47 59.85 7.91
C LYS A 134 -34.35 60.32 9.35
N SER A 135 -33.14 60.67 9.77
CA SER A 135 -32.89 61.20 11.11
C SER A 135 -33.36 62.64 11.27
N LYS A 136 -33.94 62.96 12.43
CA LYS A 136 -34.18 64.35 12.87
C LYS A 136 -32.88 65.10 13.18
N ASN A 137 -31.81 64.38 13.49
CA ASN A 137 -30.53 64.97 13.84
C ASN A 137 -29.71 65.28 12.57
N ALA A 138 -29.37 66.55 12.37
CA ALA A 138 -28.59 67.02 11.23
C ALA A 138 -27.20 66.34 11.12
N ALA A 139 -26.64 65.83 12.22
CA ALA A 139 -25.39 65.06 12.20
C ALA A 139 -25.50 63.76 11.37
N PHE A 140 -26.69 63.18 11.27
CA PHE A 140 -26.97 61.95 10.52
C PHE A 140 -27.70 62.21 9.20
N LYS A 141 -27.62 63.43 8.65
CA LYS A 141 -28.30 63.82 7.40
C LYS A 141 -27.96 62.95 6.18
N LYS A 142 -26.82 62.24 6.23
CA LYS A 142 -26.36 61.32 5.18
C LYS A 142 -27.03 59.94 5.27
N LEU A 143 -27.69 59.60 6.38
CA LEU A 143 -28.31 58.30 6.63
C LEU A 143 -29.76 58.25 6.09
N ILE A 144 -30.04 57.23 5.31
CA ILE A 144 -31.37 56.82 4.85
C ILE A 144 -31.56 55.38 5.31
N VAL A 145 -32.68 55.08 5.96
CA VAL A 145 -33.04 53.71 6.35
C VAL A 145 -34.33 53.33 5.64
N VAL A 146 -34.37 52.12 5.09
CA VAL A 146 -35.48 51.61 4.29
C VAL A 146 -35.96 50.32 4.93
N ASP A 147 -37.24 50.25 5.28
CA ASP A 147 -37.88 49.01 5.71
C ASP A 147 -38.69 48.43 4.54
N LYS A 148 -38.58 47.12 4.32
CA LYS A 148 -39.23 46.41 3.21
C LYS A 148 -39.65 45.00 3.60
N GLU A 149 -40.48 44.37 2.77
CA GLU A 149 -40.71 42.92 2.89
C GLU A 149 -39.46 42.12 2.52
N ASN A 150 -39.21 40.96 3.15
CA ASN A 150 -38.03 40.15 2.88
C ASN A 150 -37.99 39.65 1.42
N GLY A 151 -36.92 40.01 0.70
CA GLY A 151 -36.69 39.60 -0.69
C GLY A 151 -35.32 38.94 -0.92
N GLY A 152 -34.47 38.89 0.11
CA GLY A 152 -33.09 38.46 0.02
C GLY A 152 -32.14 39.59 -0.39
N LYS A 153 -30.84 39.33 -0.24
CA LYS A 153 -29.76 40.32 -0.44
C LYS A 153 -29.83 41.05 -1.80
N ALA A 154 -30.02 40.32 -2.90
CA ALA A 154 -30.10 40.92 -4.24
C ALA A 154 -31.29 41.91 -4.39
N ASP A 155 -32.46 41.56 -3.85
CA ASP A 155 -33.64 42.41 -3.88
C ASP A 155 -33.46 43.65 -2.98
N ALA A 156 -32.88 43.47 -1.79
CA ALA A 156 -32.51 44.58 -0.90
C ALA A 156 -31.50 45.54 -1.53
N LEU A 157 -30.50 45.02 -2.26
CA LEU A 157 -29.56 45.84 -3.02
C LEU A 157 -30.29 46.64 -4.12
N ASN A 158 -31.21 46.03 -4.86
CA ASN A 158 -32.01 46.72 -5.88
C ASN A 158 -32.86 47.85 -5.29
N VAL A 159 -33.46 47.65 -4.11
CA VAL A 159 -34.16 48.74 -3.37
C VAL A 159 -33.20 49.90 -3.08
N GLY A 160 -31.98 49.59 -2.62
CA GLY A 160 -30.93 50.59 -2.42
C GLY A 160 -30.56 51.32 -3.71
N VAL A 161 -30.43 50.62 -4.84
CA VAL A 161 -30.16 51.22 -6.15
C VAL A 161 -31.28 52.17 -6.58
N ASN A 162 -32.54 51.77 -6.41
CA ASN A 162 -33.69 52.62 -6.74
C ASN A 162 -33.74 53.92 -5.90
N ILE A 163 -33.31 53.87 -4.64
CA ILE A 163 -33.32 55.02 -3.73
C ILE A 163 -32.07 55.91 -3.90
N SER A 164 -30.95 55.32 -4.30
CA SER A 164 -29.66 56.01 -4.44
C SER A 164 -29.74 57.24 -5.34
N SER A 165 -28.97 58.28 -5.02
CA SER A 165 -28.82 59.52 -5.81
C SER A 165 -27.41 59.77 -6.35
N GLY A 166 -26.43 58.95 -5.95
CA GLY A 166 -25.05 59.03 -6.42
C GLY A 166 -24.87 58.54 -7.85
N ASP A 167 -23.80 59.00 -8.48
CA ASP A 167 -23.36 58.54 -9.81
C ASP A 167 -22.87 57.09 -9.75
N TYR A 168 -22.31 56.72 -8.59
CA TYR A 168 -21.78 55.40 -8.30
C TYR A 168 -22.45 54.83 -7.04
N ILE A 169 -22.79 53.55 -7.09
CA ILE A 169 -23.27 52.80 -5.93
C ILE A 169 -22.11 52.03 -5.30
N VAL A 170 -22.07 51.95 -3.98
CA VAL A 170 -21.11 51.11 -3.24
C VAL A 170 -21.90 50.08 -2.46
N CYS A 171 -21.70 48.80 -2.75
CA CYS A 171 -22.39 47.73 -2.05
C CYS A 171 -21.47 47.18 -0.97
N ILE A 172 -22.01 47.03 0.23
CA ILE A 172 -21.30 46.49 1.40
C ILE A 172 -22.21 45.58 2.21
N ASP A 173 -21.63 44.52 2.80
CA ASP A 173 -22.31 43.77 3.85
C ASP A 173 -22.31 44.58 5.15
N VAL A 174 -23.47 44.72 5.80
CA VAL A 174 -23.60 45.57 7.00
C VAL A 174 -22.72 45.09 8.16
N ASP A 175 -22.26 43.84 8.16
CA ASP A 175 -21.36 43.26 9.16
C ASP A 175 -19.85 43.51 8.88
N CYS A 176 -19.53 44.28 7.84
CA CYS A 176 -18.15 44.63 7.49
C CYS A 176 -17.71 45.98 8.07
N ILE A 177 -16.41 46.09 8.35
CA ILE A 177 -15.77 47.31 8.85
C ILE A 177 -14.92 47.92 7.75
N LEU A 178 -15.17 49.18 7.41
CA LEU A 178 -14.41 49.90 6.39
C LEU A 178 -13.29 50.74 7.00
N GLU A 179 -12.19 50.87 6.25
CA GLU A 179 -11.20 51.91 6.55
C GLU A 179 -11.81 53.30 6.34
N GLN A 180 -11.45 54.26 7.19
CA GLN A 180 -12.04 55.60 7.17
C GLN A 180 -11.78 56.34 5.85
N ASP A 181 -10.67 56.03 5.17
CA ASP A 181 -10.29 56.57 3.87
C ASP A 181 -10.68 55.66 2.68
N ALA A 182 -11.45 54.59 2.92
CA ALA A 182 -11.76 53.57 1.91
C ALA A 182 -12.39 54.16 0.64
N LEU A 183 -13.35 55.08 0.79
CA LEU A 183 -14.00 55.71 -0.36
C LEU A 183 -13.10 56.70 -1.11
N LEU A 184 -12.11 57.31 -0.45
CA LEU A 184 -11.15 58.18 -1.14
C LEU A 184 -10.30 57.38 -2.11
N LYS A 185 -9.82 56.21 -1.66
CA LYS A 185 -9.05 55.27 -2.49
C LYS A 185 -9.92 54.65 -3.59
N LEU A 186 -11.18 54.30 -3.28
CA LEU A 186 -12.11 53.71 -4.23
C LEU A 186 -12.59 54.72 -5.29
N ALA A 187 -12.63 56.02 -4.97
CA ALA A 187 -13.01 57.08 -5.91
C ALA A 187 -11.95 57.33 -6.98
N LYS A 188 -10.67 57.09 -6.67
CA LYS A 188 -9.54 57.43 -7.54
C LYS A 188 -9.65 56.82 -8.96
N PRO A 189 -9.93 55.51 -9.16
CA PRO A 189 -10.08 54.95 -10.50
C PRO A 189 -11.18 55.62 -11.34
N PHE A 190 -12.28 56.06 -10.72
CA PHE A 190 -13.36 56.76 -11.43
C PHE A 190 -12.99 58.20 -11.79
N LEU A 191 -12.08 58.83 -11.04
CA LEU A 191 -11.54 60.16 -11.33
C LEU A 191 -10.43 60.13 -12.38
N GLU A 192 -9.67 59.03 -12.46
CA GLU A 192 -8.57 58.83 -13.41
C GLU A 192 -9.03 58.22 -14.74
N GLN A 193 -10.33 57.97 -14.90
CA GLN A 193 -10.88 57.43 -16.15
C GLN A 193 -10.63 58.41 -17.32
N THR A 194 -10.24 57.87 -18.48
CA THR A 194 -9.92 58.65 -19.68
C THR A 194 -10.71 58.17 -20.88
N ASP A 195 -10.14 57.28 -21.71
CA ASP A 195 -10.76 56.74 -22.93
C ASP A 195 -11.76 55.61 -22.66
N LYS A 196 -11.76 55.06 -21.45
CA LYS A 196 -12.62 53.96 -21.03
C LYS A 196 -13.37 54.31 -19.75
N ARG A 197 -14.64 53.89 -19.72
CA ARG A 197 -15.50 54.06 -18.55
C ARG A 197 -15.21 52.98 -17.51
N VAL A 198 -14.94 53.37 -16.26
CA VAL A 198 -14.81 52.40 -15.16
C VAL A 198 -16.22 52.02 -14.72
N ILE A 199 -16.63 50.78 -15.02
CA ILE A 199 -18.00 50.32 -14.72
C ILE A 199 -18.11 49.64 -13.35
N ALA A 200 -16.98 49.14 -12.81
CA ALA A 200 -16.92 48.57 -11.48
C ALA A 200 -15.50 48.65 -10.91
N CYS A 201 -15.39 48.88 -9.60
CA CYS A 201 -14.14 48.94 -8.86
C CYS A 201 -14.24 48.16 -7.54
N GLY A 202 -13.29 47.25 -7.32
CA GLY A 202 -13.14 46.52 -6.06
C GLY A 202 -11.88 46.95 -5.29
N GLY A 203 -11.76 46.46 -4.05
CA GLY A 203 -10.56 46.59 -3.23
C GLY A 203 -10.22 45.29 -2.51
N VAL A 204 -9.08 45.26 -1.82
CA VAL A 204 -8.68 44.09 -1.04
C VAL A 204 -9.50 43.99 0.23
N ILE A 205 -10.04 42.81 0.48
CA ILE A 205 -10.78 42.47 1.69
C ILE A 205 -9.88 41.68 2.64
N ARG A 206 -9.93 42.03 3.92
CA ARG A 206 -9.12 41.42 4.99
C ARG A 206 -9.99 40.88 6.10
N LEU A 207 -9.37 40.14 7.01
CA LEU A 207 -10.07 39.39 8.04
C LEU A 207 -10.05 40.14 9.37
N ALA A 208 -11.24 40.39 9.92
CA ALA A 208 -11.42 41.03 11.22
C ALA A 208 -11.23 40.06 12.40
N ASN A 209 -11.21 38.75 12.16
CA ASN A 209 -11.08 37.74 13.21
C ASN A 209 -9.84 37.99 14.09
N ASN A 210 -10.06 38.14 15.40
CA ASN A 210 -9.04 38.44 16.42
C ASN A 210 -8.34 39.82 16.28
N CYS A 211 -8.77 40.69 15.36
CA CYS A 211 -8.33 42.09 15.36
C CYS A 211 -8.94 42.84 16.54
N ARG A 212 -8.26 43.89 17.01
CA ARG A 212 -8.83 44.79 18.02
C ARG A 212 -9.64 45.85 17.30
N ILE A 213 -10.94 45.90 17.59
CA ILE A 213 -11.90 46.83 17.00
C ILE A 213 -12.41 47.75 18.11
N GLU A 214 -12.34 49.05 17.89
CA GLU A 214 -12.84 50.07 18.82
C GLU A 214 -13.67 51.09 18.04
N ASN A 215 -14.90 51.34 18.49
CA ASN A 215 -15.81 52.30 17.87
C ASN A 215 -15.98 52.13 16.34
N GLY A 216 -16.03 50.87 15.87
CA GLY A 216 -16.19 50.58 14.44
C GLY A 216 -14.94 50.83 13.59
N LYS A 217 -13.75 50.92 14.22
CA LYS A 217 -12.45 51.04 13.54
C LYS A 217 -11.51 49.92 13.98
N VAL A 218 -10.74 49.37 13.04
CA VAL A 218 -9.66 48.42 13.35
C VAL A 218 -8.46 49.20 13.89
N VAL A 219 -8.09 48.97 15.16
CA VAL A 219 -7.00 49.68 15.83
C VAL A 219 -5.71 48.86 15.94
N ASP A 220 -5.81 47.53 15.95
CA ASP A 220 -4.66 46.63 15.85
C ASP A 220 -5.02 45.40 15.03
N VAL A 221 -4.25 45.18 13.97
CA VAL A 221 -4.44 44.05 13.07
C VAL A 221 -3.68 42.84 13.59
N ASN A 222 -4.40 41.73 13.72
CA ASN A 222 -3.84 40.46 14.15
C ASN A 222 -4.23 39.34 13.19
N LEU A 223 -3.27 38.45 12.94
CA LEU A 223 -3.53 37.23 12.18
C LEU A 223 -4.47 36.32 12.99
N PRO A 224 -5.49 35.70 12.36
CA PRO A 224 -6.39 34.81 13.08
C PRO A 224 -5.65 33.71 13.84
N LYS A 225 -6.07 33.47 15.09
CA LYS A 225 -5.45 32.48 15.97
C LYS A 225 -5.83 31.06 15.55
N SER A 226 -7.07 30.86 15.12
CA SER A 226 -7.57 29.57 14.64
C SER A 226 -6.87 29.15 13.35
N TRP A 227 -6.63 27.84 13.17
CA TRP A 227 -6.06 27.32 11.93
C TRP A 227 -6.96 27.58 10.72
N LEU A 228 -8.28 27.48 10.89
CA LEU A 228 -9.24 27.71 9.83
C LEU A 228 -9.26 29.17 9.39
N GLY A 229 -9.30 30.11 10.33
CA GLY A 229 -9.24 31.55 10.04
C GLY A 229 -7.91 31.95 9.39
N ARG A 230 -6.79 31.41 9.89
CA ARG A 230 -5.46 31.69 9.34
C ARG A 230 -5.30 31.19 7.91
N THR A 231 -5.87 30.02 7.60
CA THR A 231 -5.78 29.46 6.25
C THR A 231 -6.63 30.25 5.26
N GLN A 232 -7.78 30.75 5.70
CA GLN A 232 -8.57 31.71 4.92
C GLN A 232 -7.85 33.05 4.73
N ALA A 233 -7.04 33.51 5.69
CA ALA A 233 -6.19 34.69 5.50
C ALA A 233 -5.23 34.50 4.32
N LEU A 234 -4.60 33.32 4.23
CA LEU A 234 -3.73 32.95 3.11
C LEU A 234 -4.50 32.84 1.78
N GLU A 235 -5.68 32.22 1.79
CA GLU A 235 -6.58 32.16 0.63
C GLU A 235 -6.97 33.56 0.13
N TYR A 236 -7.31 34.49 1.03
CA TYR A 236 -7.66 35.86 0.68
C TYR A 236 -6.45 36.63 0.11
N ILE A 237 -5.25 36.44 0.66
CA ILE A 237 -4.02 37.01 0.08
C ILE A 237 -3.85 36.51 -1.36
N ARG A 238 -3.95 35.19 -1.61
CA ARG A 238 -3.87 34.62 -2.98
C ARG A 238 -4.95 35.19 -3.89
N ALA A 239 -6.20 35.21 -3.44
CA ALA A 239 -7.34 35.60 -4.25
C ALA A 239 -7.30 37.10 -4.62
N PHE A 240 -7.09 37.99 -3.64
CA PHE A 240 -7.16 39.43 -3.84
C PHE A 240 -5.86 40.04 -4.35
N VAL A 241 -4.71 39.70 -3.75
CA VAL A 241 -3.43 40.34 -4.10
C VAL A 241 -2.84 39.76 -5.38
N LEU A 242 -2.94 38.44 -5.59
CA LEU A 242 -2.52 37.84 -6.85
C LEU A 242 -3.66 37.81 -7.87
N GLY A 243 -4.73 37.07 -7.57
CA GLY A 243 -5.81 36.80 -8.53
C GLY A 243 -6.48 38.06 -9.07
N ARG A 244 -7.11 38.87 -8.20
CA ARG A 244 -7.88 40.06 -8.62
C ARG A 244 -6.99 41.10 -9.32
N MET A 245 -5.77 41.30 -8.84
CA MET A 245 -4.82 42.24 -9.45
C MET A 245 -4.38 41.79 -10.85
N ALA A 246 -4.02 40.52 -11.03
CA ALA A 246 -3.64 39.99 -12.34
C ALA A 246 -4.82 40.07 -13.33
N TRP A 247 -6.01 39.65 -12.91
CA TRP A 247 -7.20 39.65 -13.75
C TRP A 247 -7.72 41.06 -14.05
N SER A 248 -7.57 42.02 -13.13
CA SER A 248 -7.85 43.43 -13.41
C SER A 248 -6.92 43.95 -14.52
N ARG A 249 -5.60 43.75 -14.38
CA ARG A 249 -4.60 44.13 -15.39
C ARG A 249 -4.82 43.45 -16.75
N ALA A 250 -5.30 42.20 -16.76
CA ALA A 250 -5.57 41.45 -17.98
C ALA A 250 -6.89 41.85 -18.67
N SER A 251 -7.71 42.73 -18.06
CA SER A 251 -9.11 42.98 -18.45
C SER A 251 -9.95 41.70 -18.45
N GLY A 252 -9.72 40.85 -17.46
CA GLY A 252 -10.40 39.56 -17.31
C GLY A 252 -11.08 39.34 -15.96
N LEU A 253 -11.18 40.39 -15.14
CA LEU A 253 -11.90 40.34 -13.87
C LEU A 253 -13.42 40.23 -14.10
N ILE A 254 -14.04 39.20 -13.54
CA ILE A 254 -15.50 38.95 -13.70
C ILE A 254 -16.26 38.94 -12.36
N LEU A 255 -15.58 39.25 -11.26
CA LEU A 255 -16.19 39.27 -9.94
C LEU A 255 -15.54 40.40 -9.13
N ILE A 256 -16.40 41.28 -8.63
CA ILE A 256 -16.14 42.26 -7.57
C ILE A 256 -16.87 41.72 -6.34
N SER A 257 -16.21 41.70 -5.19
CA SER A 257 -16.76 41.02 -4.01
C SER A 257 -18.05 41.70 -3.54
N GLY A 258 -19.08 40.90 -3.28
CA GLY A 258 -20.33 41.37 -2.69
C GLY A 258 -20.23 41.86 -1.24
N ALA A 259 -19.06 41.75 -0.60
CA ALA A 259 -18.80 42.32 0.71
C ALA A 259 -18.36 43.80 0.65
N PHE A 260 -17.69 44.21 -0.44
CA PHE A 260 -17.37 45.62 -0.69
C PHE A 260 -16.98 45.85 -2.16
N GLY A 261 -17.69 46.75 -2.85
CA GLY A 261 -17.36 47.16 -4.21
C GLY A 261 -18.21 48.33 -4.72
N ALA A 262 -17.65 49.12 -5.64
CA ALA A 262 -18.33 50.21 -6.30
C ALA A 262 -18.72 49.87 -7.75
N PHE A 263 -19.88 50.36 -8.18
CA PHE A 263 -20.43 50.14 -9.52
C PHE A 263 -21.00 51.43 -10.09
N ASP A 264 -20.89 51.59 -11.40
CA ASP A 264 -21.53 52.68 -12.13
C ASP A 264 -23.06 52.49 -12.14
N LYS A 265 -23.79 53.42 -11.50
CA LYS A 265 -25.24 53.29 -11.30
C LYS A 265 -25.99 53.21 -12.63
N GLN A 266 -25.58 54.00 -13.63
CA GLN A 266 -26.27 54.04 -14.92
C GLN A 266 -26.15 52.69 -15.62
N ILE A 267 -24.97 52.07 -15.57
CA ILE A 267 -24.76 50.75 -16.17
C ILE A 267 -25.51 49.66 -15.39
N VAL A 268 -25.57 49.73 -14.06
CA VAL A 268 -26.36 48.81 -13.23
C VAL A 268 -27.85 48.87 -13.59
N LEU A 269 -28.41 50.08 -13.72
CA LEU A 269 -29.80 50.28 -14.14
C LEU A 269 -30.03 49.77 -15.58
N ALA A 270 -29.14 50.10 -16.52
CA ALA A 270 -29.22 49.63 -17.91
C ALA A 270 -29.16 48.09 -18.03
N CYS A 271 -28.53 47.42 -17.06
CA CYS A 271 -28.45 45.96 -16.99
C CYS A 271 -29.60 45.31 -16.21
N GLY A 272 -30.49 46.10 -15.60
CA GLY A 272 -31.63 45.61 -14.81
C GLY A 272 -31.28 45.19 -13.37
N GLY A 273 -30.27 45.80 -12.74
CA GLY A 273 -29.95 45.59 -11.33
C GLY A 273 -29.40 44.19 -10.99
N TYR A 274 -29.32 43.85 -9.72
CA TYR A 274 -28.95 42.53 -9.21
C TYR A 274 -30.04 41.49 -9.53
N ASP A 275 -29.64 40.30 -9.99
CA ASP A 275 -30.58 39.22 -10.26
C ASP A 275 -30.91 38.44 -8.98
N SER A 276 -32.20 38.46 -8.58
CA SER A 276 -32.70 37.76 -7.39
C SER A 276 -32.78 36.23 -7.55
N LYS A 277 -32.54 35.70 -8.75
CA LYS A 277 -32.59 34.25 -9.05
C LYS A 277 -31.25 33.53 -8.90
N THR A 278 -30.17 34.25 -8.61
CA THR A 278 -28.82 33.68 -8.40
C THR A 278 -28.39 33.84 -6.94
N VAL A 279 -27.62 32.88 -6.42
CA VAL A 279 -26.97 32.99 -5.10
C VAL A 279 -25.59 33.65 -5.16
N GLY A 280 -25.10 33.97 -6.36
CA GLY A 280 -23.86 34.70 -6.62
C GLY A 280 -24.15 36.02 -7.35
N GLU A 281 -24.96 36.86 -6.73
CA GLU A 281 -25.50 38.09 -7.32
C GLU A 281 -24.44 39.11 -7.74
N ASP A 282 -23.32 39.15 -7.01
CA ASP A 282 -22.19 40.05 -7.22
C ASP A 282 -21.39 39.70 -8.49
N MET A 283 -21.06 38.43 -8.66
CA MET A 283 -20.39 37.90 -9.85
C MET A 283 -21.29 38.02 -11.08
N GLU A 284 -22.57 37.67 -10.96
CA GLU A 284 -23.52 37.71 -12.06
C GLU A 284 -23.70 39.12 -12.62
N LEU A 285 -23.83 40.12 -11.74
CA LEU A 285 -23.96 41.52 -12.14
C LEU A 285 -22.74 41.98 -12.93
N VAL A 286 -21.52 41.70 -12.46
CA VAL A 286 -20.30 42.10 -13.17
C VAL A 286 -20.23 41.46 -14.56
N VAL A 287 -20.50 40.16 -14.68
CA VAL A 287 -20.51 39.49 -15.99
C VAL A 287 -21.55 40.11 -16.92
N ARG A 288 -22.75 40.42 -16.40
CA ARG A 288 -23.84 41.02 -17.18
C ARG A 288 -23.53 42.46 -17.60
N MET A 289 -22.96 43.28 -16.72
CA MET A 289 -22.50 44.63 -17.04
C MET A 289 -21.43 44.62 -18.14
N ARG A 290 -20.42 43.74 -18.02
CA ARG A 290 -19.40 43.59 -19.06
C ARG A 290 -20.00 43.13 -20.38
N ARG A 291 -20.89 42.14 -20.35
CA ARG A 291 -21.62 41.67 -21.54
C ARG A 291 -22.37 42.81 -22.22
N TYR A 292 -23.08 43.63 -21.46
CA TYR A 292 -23.79 44.80 -21.98
C TYR A 292 -22.82 45.76 -22.69
N MET A 293 -21.68 46.10 -22.07
CA MET A 293 -20.69 46.98 -22.69
C MET A 293 -20.11 46.41 -23.99
N GLU A 294 -19.82 45.11 -24.05
CA GLU A 294 -19.35 44.43 -25.26
C GLU A 294 -20.42 44.43 -26.37
N GLU A 295 -21.70 44.18 -26.01
CA GLU A 295 -22.82 44.18 -26.96
C GLU A 295 -23.10 45.59 -27.53
N GLN A 296 -22.92 46.63 -26.71
CA GLN A 296 -23.02 48.03 -27.12
C GLN A 296 -21.73 48.58 -27.74
N LYS A 297 -20.63 47.81 -27.75
CA LYS A 297 -19.30 48.23 -28.22
C LYS A 297 -18.77 49.48 -27.51
N LEU A 298 -19.07 49.64 -26.23
CA LEU A 298 -18.61 50.76 -25.42
C LEU A 298 -17.28 50.40 -24.73
N PRO A 299 -16.24 51.26 -24.77
CA PRO A 299 -14.98 51.01 -24.07
C PRO A 299 -15.18 51.05 -22.55
N TYR A 300 -14.72 50.01 -21.85
CA TYR A 300 -14.91 49.89 -20.41
C TYR A 300 -13.72 49.24 -19.70
N GLU A 301 -13.65 49.44 -18.38
CA GLU A 301 -12.74 48.72 -17.49
C GLU A 301 -13.43 48.28 -16.19
N VAL A 302 -12.95 47.15 -15.66
CA VAL A 302 -13.30 46.64 -14.33
C VAL A 302 -12.01 46.53 -13.53
N VAL A 303 -11.92 47.31 -12.46
CA VAL A 303 -10.66 47.55 -11.74
C VAL A 303 -10.70 46.95 -10.34
N ASN A 304 -9.55 46.51 -9.85
CA ASN A 304 -9.37 46.18 -8.44
C ASN A 304 -8.11 46.88 -7.93
N ILE A 305 -8.22 47.61 -6.81
CA ILE A 305 -7.07 48.24 -6.18
C ILE A 305 -6.48 47.35 -5.08
N PRO A 306 -5.15 47.37 -4.87
CA PRO A 306 -4.49 46.47 -3.94
C PRO A 306 -4.63 46.88 -2.47
N ASP A 307 -5.18 48.06 -2.17
CA ASP A 307 -5.34 48.58 -0.80
C ASP A 307 -6.39 47.81 0.01
N PRO A 308 -6.20 47.65 1.34
CA PRO A 308 -7.13 46.94 2.19
C PRO A 308 -8.23 47.92 2.59
N LEU A 309 -9.40 47.81 1.97
CA LEU A 309 -10.48 48.78 2.16
C LEU A 309 -11.53 48.30 3.17
N CYS A 310 -11.64 46.99 3.35
CA CYS A 310 -12.75 46.36 4.07
C CYS A 310 -12.27 45.16 4.90
N TRP A 311 -12.85 45.00 6.08
CA TRP A 311 -12.58 43.91 7.03
C TRP A 311 -13.87 43.11 7.29
N THR A 312 -13.80 41.79 7.15
CA THR A 312 -14.95 40.88 7.30
C THR A 312 -14.65 39.71 8.23
N GLU A 313 -15.69 39.09 8.79
CA GLU A 313 -15.59 37.88 9.63
C GLU A 313 -15.68 36.61 8.76
N VAL A 314 -14.65 35.75 8.85
CA VAL A 314 -14.67 34.43 8.21
C VAL A 314 -15.13 33.31 9.15
N PRO A 315 -15.69 32.22 8.61
CA PRO A 315 -16.06 31.04 9.40
C PRO A 315 -14.89 30.47 10.21
N GLU A 316 -15.09 30.28 11.52
CA GLU A 316 -14.16 29.57 12.40
C GLU A 316 -14.50 28.07 12.59
N SER A 317 -15.62 27.61 12.01
CA SER A 317 -16.03 26.19 12.03
C SER A 317 -16.08 25.56 10.64
N LYS A 318 -15.72 24.28 10.56
CA LYS A 318 -15.71 23.51 9.29
C LYS A 318 -17.08 23.43 8.63
N GLU A 319 -18.15 23.29 9.42
CA GLU A 319 -19.50 23.14 8.88
C GLU A 319 -20.01 24.44 8.26
N ILE A 320 -19.73 25.59 8.88
CA ILE A 320 -20.06 26.90 8.31
C ILE A 320 -19.21 27.16 7.06
N LEU A 321 -17.90 26.84 7.08
CA LEU A 321 -17.04 26.97 5.91
C LEU A 321 -17.56 26.14 4.72
N LYS A 322 -17.97 24.89 4.94
CA LYS A 322 -18.53 24.03 3.88
C LYS A 322 -19.78 24.65 3.26
N LYS A 323 -20.69 25.21 4.07
CA LYS A 323 -21.89 25.89 3.57
C LYS A 323 -21.52 27.13 2.73
N GLN A 324 -20.53 27.90 3.18
CA GLN A 324 -20.05 29.08 2.45
C GLN A 324 -19.44 28.70 1.09
N ARG A 325 -18.50 27.75 1.06
CA ARG A 325 -17.85 27.30 -0.18
C ARG A 325 -18.83 26.61 -1.15
N ASN A 326 -19.81 25.89 -0.63
CA ASN A 326 -20.91 25.35 -1.42
C ASN A 326 -21.72 26.46 -2.13
N ARG A 327 -22.07 27.55 -1.41
CA ARG A 327 -22.75 28.71 -2.03
C ARG A 327 -21.89 29.34 -3.12
N TRP A 328 -20.61 29.59 -2.85
CA TRP A 328 -19.70 30.20 -3.82
C TRP A 328 -19.58 29.37 -5.11
N MET A 329 -19.47 28.04 -4.97
CA MET A 329 -19.44 27.13 -6.11
C MET A 329 -20.75 27.17 -6.92
N ARG A 330 -21.91 27.14 -6.24
CA ARG A 330 -23.22 27.24 -6.90
C ARG A 330 -23.37 28.56 -7.66
N GLY A 331 -23.08 29.70 -7.02
CA GLY A 331 -23.16 31.02 -7.66
C GLY A 331 -22.21 31.18 -8.86
N THR A 332 -21.01 30.61 -8.76
CA THR A 332 -20.05 30.55 -9.88
C THR A 332 -20.64 29.77 -11.06
N MET A 333 -21.14 28.55 -10.80
CA MET A 333 -21.71 27.71 -11.84
C MET A 333 -22.99 28.31 -12.45
N GLU A 334 -23.88 28.86 -11.63
CA GLU A 334 -25.08 29.57 -12.08
C GLU A 334 -24.73 30.69 -13.05
N THR A 335 -23.77 31.53 -12.69
CA THR A 335 -23.32 32.66 -13.52
C THR A 335 -22.71 32.19 -14.83
N LEU A 336 -21.77 31.24 -14.78
CA LEU A 336 -21.10 30.72 -15.97
C LEU A 336 -22.10 30.04 -16.92
N TRP A 337 -23.07 29.29 -16.39
CA TRP A 337 -24.07 28.61 -17.19
C TRP A 337 -25.11 29.56 -17.80
N LYS A 338 -25.55 30.56 -17.03
CA LYS A 338 -26.46 31.61 -17.50
C LYS A 338 -25.85 32.40 -18.65
N HIS A 339 -24.56 32.71 -18.55
CA HIS A 339 -23.80 33.47 -19.56
C HIS A 339 -22.93 32.61 -20.48
N ARG A 340 -23.22 31.31 -20.62
CA ARG A 340 -22.41 30.37 -21.43
C ARG A 340 -22.21 30.76 -22.89
N LYS A 341 -23.09 31.61 -23.45
CA LYS A 341 -22.97 32.15 -24.82
C LYS A 341 -21.75 33.06 -25.02
N LEU A 342 -21.18 33.58 -23.93
CA LEU A 342 -19.95 34.37 -23.95
C LEU A 342 -18.72 33.49 -24.14
N MET A 343 -18.75 32.25 -23.62
CA MET A 343 -17.60 31.37 -23.56
C MET A 343 -17.18 30.92 -24.96
N PHE A 344 -15.89 31.07 -25.28
CA PHE A 344 -15.30 30.81 -26.60
C PHE A 344 -15.91 31.62 -27.74
N ASN A 345 -16.53 32.75 -27.43
CA ASN A 345 -17.12 33.63 -28.43
C ASN A 345 -16.21 34.85 -28.67
N PRO A 346 -15.57 34.96 -29.85
CA PRO A 346 -14.61 36.03 -30.13
C PRO A 346 -15.25 37.42 -30.18
N LYS A 347 -16.59 37.52 -30.33
CA LYS A 347 -17.31 38.81 -30.30
C LYS A 347 -17.19 39.53 -28.96
N TYR A 348 -16.91 38.80 -27.89
CA TYR A 348 -16.75 39.34 -26.53
C TYR A 348 -15.28 39.45 -26.11
N GLY A 349 -14.34 39.46 -27.07
CA GLY A 349 -12.92 39.68 -26.84
C GLY A 349 -12.32 38.80 -25.73
N ARG A 350 -11.60 39.43 -24.79
CA ARG A 350 -10.93 38.72 -23.68
C ARG A 350 -11.92 38.10 -22.69
N LEU A 351 -13.09 38.73 -22.47
CA LEU A 351 -14.13 38.19 -21.61
C LEU A 351 -14.57 36.80 -22.10
N GLY A 352 -14.86 36.68 -23.39
CA GLY A 352 -15.34 35.44 -23.98
C GLY A 352 -14.26 34.39 -24.25
N MET A 353 -13.06 34.82 -24.67
CA MET A 353 -12.00 33.91 -25.11
C MET A 353 -11.02 33.50 -24.00
N VAL A 354 -10.91 34.26 -22.91
CA VAL A 354 -9.92 34.02 -21.86
C VAL A 354 -10.57 33.89 -20.48
N SER A 355 -11.35 34.89 -20.06
CA SER A 355 -11.91 34.92 -18.71
C SER A 355 -12.95 33.83 -18.46
N MET A 356 -13.99 33.76 -19.31
CA MET A 356 -15.05 32.75 -19.14
C MET A 356 -14.49 31.32 -19.19
N PRO A 357 -13.61 30.94 -20.15
CA PRO A 357 -12.96 29.62 -20.14
C PRO A 357 -12.12 29.34 -18.90
N TYR A 358 -11.31 30.28 -18.42
CA TYR A 358 -10.50 30.07 -17.20
C TYR A 358 -11.38 29.72 -15.99
N TRP A 359 -12.43 30.51 -15.75
CA TRP A 359 -13.34 30.28 -14.64
C TRP A 359 -14.11 28.96 -14.79
N PHE A 360 -14.40 28.53 -16.01
CA PHE A 360 -15.03 27.24 -16.27
C PHE A 360 -14.09 26.06 -15.95
N PHE A 361 -12.87 26.04 -16.49
CA PHE A 361 -11.97 24.90 -16.37
C PHE A 361 -11.24 24.81 -15.02
N PHE A 362 -10.89 25.94 -14.41
CA PHE A 362 -10.02 25.93 -13.21
C PHE A 362 -10.77 26.27 -11.93
N GLU A 363 -11.72 27.20 -11.95
CA GLU A 363 -12.50 27.55 -10.75
C GLU A 363 -13.70 26.61 -10.55
N PHE A 364 -14.48 26.36 -11.62
CA PHE A 364 -15.63 25.45 -11.56
C PHE A 364 -15.23 23.96 -11.65
N LEU A 365 -14.56 23.54 -12.72
CA LEU A 365 -14.21 22.12 -12.91
C LEU A 365 -13.07 21.64 -12.02
N GLY A 366 -12.25 22.55 -11.46
CA GLY A 366 -11.08 22.19 -10.65
C GLY A 366 -11.38 21.20 -9.53
N PRO A 367 -12.32 21.49 -8.61
CA PRO A 367 -12.68 20.55 -7.54
C PRO A 367 -13.20 19.19 -8.03
N VAL A 368 -13.85 19.15 -9.21
CA VAL A 368 -14.36 17.89 -9.79
C VAL A 368 -13.22 17.05 -10.35
N ILE A 369 -12.28 17.66 -11.07
CA ILE A 369 -11.09 17.01 -11.63
C ILE A 369 -10.24 16.46 -10.48
N GLU A 370 -9.96 17.26 -9.47
CA GLU A 370 -9.19 16.83 -8.29
C GLU A 370 -9.87 15.66 -7.56
N PHE A 371 -11.19 15.74 -7.35
CA PHE A 371 -11.93 14.65 -6.71
C PHE A 371 -11.90 13.35 -7.53
N SER A 372 -12.02 13.46 -8.86
CA SER A 372 -11.88 12.30 -9.75
C SER A 372 -10.49 11.66 -9.68
N GLY A 373 -9.44 12.46 -9.46
CA GLY A 373 -8.07 11.97 -9.26
C GLY A 373 -7.94 11.04 -8.07
N TYR A 374 -8.63 11.31 -6.95
CA TYR A 374 -8.67 10.39 -5.81
C TYR A 374 -9.34 9.05 -6.15
N ILE A 375 -10.43 9.07 -6.92
CA ILE A 375 -11.14 7.86 -7.35
C ILE A 375 -10.24 7.04 -8.29
N ILE A 376 -9.64 7.68 -9.28
CA ILE A 376 -8.74 7.06 -10.25
C ILE A 376 -7.52 6.47 -9.55
N PHE A 377 -6.93 7.18 -8.59
CA PHE A 377 -5.83 6.68 -7.77
C PHE A 377 -6.22 5.39 -7.04
N LEU A 378 -7.40 5.34 -6.40
CA LEU A 378 -7.86 4.14 -5.73
C LEU A 378 -8.06 2.98 -6.72
N ILE A 379 -8.62 3.23 -7.90
CA ILE A 379 -8.75 2.23 -8.96
C ILE A 379 -7.37 1.69 -9.36
N PHE A 380 -6.40 2.57 -9.64
CA PHE A 380 -5.05 2.16 -10.03
C PHE A 380 -4.33 1.39 -8.90
N LEU A 381 -4.56 1.77 -7.65
CA LEU A 381 -4.02 1.10 -6.48
C LEU A 381 -4.55 -0.33 -6.37
N PHE A 382 -5.87 -0.53 -6.51
CA PHE A 382 -6.49 -1.86 -6.48
C PHE A 382 -6.08 -2.75 -7.66
N LEU A 383 -5.80 -2.14 -8.82
CA LEU A 383 -5.31 -2.85 -10.00
C LEU A 383 -3.79 -3.13 -9.96
N GLY A 384 -3.04 -2.55 -9.02
CA GLY A 384 -1.58 -2.73 -8.92
C GLY A 384 -0.78 -2.07 -10.05
N ILE A 385 -1.36 -1.10 -10.77
CA ILE A 385 -0.76 -0.47 -11.98
C ILE A 385 -0.15 0.92 -11.71
N ILE A 386 0.07 1.27 -10.44
CA ILE A 386 0.67 2.56 -10.08
C ILE A 386 2.17 2.55 -10.38
N ASN A 387 2.61 3.52 -11.19
CA ASN A 387 4.03 3.85 -11.30
C ASN A 387 4.42 4.74 -10.10
N TRP A 388 4.95 4.11 -9.04
CA TRP A 388 5.29 4.81 -7.79
C TRP A 388 6.31 5.94 -7.96
N PRO A 389 7.44 5.76 -8.69
CA PRO A 389 8.37 6.86 -8.94
C PRO A 389 7.69 8.07 -9.60
N PHE A 390 6.89 7.85 -10.64
CA PHE A 390 6.17 8.93 -11.31
C PHE A 390 5.13 9.59 -10.40
N PHE A 391 4.38 8.78 -9.63
CA PHE A 391 3.40 9.30 -8.67
C PHE A 391 4.06 10.23 -7.64
N PHE A 392 5.15 9.80 -7.00
CA PHE A 392 5.83 10.64 -6.01
C PHE A 392 6.45 11.90 -6.63
N ALA A 393 7.00 11.81 -7.84
CA ALA A 393 7.55 12.95 -8.56
C ALA A 393 6.45 13.98 -8.90
N LEU A 394 5.34 13.54 -9.48
CA LEU A 394 4.21 14.41 -9.83
C LEU A 394 3.55 15.00 -8.58
N PHE A 395 3.36 14.19 -7.54
CA PHE A 395 2.83 14.65 -6.26
C PHE A 395 3.72 15.73 -5.63
N ALA A 396 5.04 15.50 -5.60
CA ALA A 396 6.00 16.48 -5.09
C ALA A 396 5.98 17.77 -5.93
N LEU A 397 5.91 17.68 -7.26
CA LEU A 397 5.82 18.83 -8.15
C LEU A 397 4.55 19.66 -7.89
N VAL A 398 3.38 19.03 -7.84
CA VAL A 398 2.10 19.71 -7.63
C VAL A 398 2.07 20.36 -6.25
N ILE A 399 2.42 19.64 -5.18
CA ILE A 399 2.40 20.18 -3.82
C ILE A 399 3.43 21.30 -3.65
N SER A 400 4.66 21.11 -4.12
CA SER A 400 5.70 22.15 -4.03
C SER A 400 5.29 23.40 -4.81
N SER A 401 4.70 23.26 -6.01
CA SER A 401 4.22 24.41 -6.78
C SER A 401 3.13 25.20 -6.06
N GLY A 402 2.17 24.53 -5.41
CA GLY A 402 1.12 25.20 -4.63
C GLY A 402 1.65 25.91 -3.39
N ILE A 403 2.63 25.30 -2.70
CA ILE A 403 3.33 25.93 -1.56
C ILE A 403 4.11 27.16 -2.05
N LEU A 404 4.87 27.04 -3.13
CA LEU A 404 5.64 28.15 -3.71
C LEU A 404 4.73 29.29 -4.15
N TYR A 405 3.59 29.00 -4.80
CA TYR A 405 2.61 30.00 -5.19
C TYR A 405 2.04 30.77 -3.99
N SER A 406 1.76 30.04 -2.89
CA SER A 406 1.26 30.64 -1.65
C SER A 406 2.33 31.49 -0.94
N ILE A 407 3.58 31.03 -0.90
CA ILE A 407 4.71 31.80 -0.37
C ILE A 407 4.94 33.06 -1.22
N TYR A 408 4.88 32.94 -2.54
CA TYR A 408 4.99 34.06 -3.45
C TYR A 408 3.88 35.10 -3.21
N ALA A 409 2.64 34.66 -2.99
CA ALA A 409 1.53 35.55 -2.63
C ALA A 409 1.82 36.35 -1.35
N ILE A 410 2.35 35.69 -0.31
CA ILE A 410 2.76 36.34 0.94
C ILE A 410 3.87 37.36 0.69
N LEU A 411 4.85 37.05 -0.18
CA LEU A 411 5.93 37.98 -0.51
C LEU A 411 5.43 39.21 -1.28
N VAL A 412 4.52 39.03 -2.25
CA VAL A 412 3.91 40.16 -2.97
C VAL A 412 3.08 41.03 -2.01
N ASP A 413 2.34 40.41 -1.09
CA ASP A 413 1.59 41.10 -0.03
C ASP A 413 2.53 41.94 0.86
N LEU A 414 3.67 41.38 1.25
CA LEU A 414 4.70 42.06 2.05
C LEU A 414 5.32 43.24 1.30
N VAL A 415 5.70 43.05 0.03
CA VAL A 415 6.22 44.12 -0.84
C VAL A 415 5.18 45.23 -1.01
N SER A 416 3.89 44.89 -0.99
CA SER A 416 2.81 45.87 -1.07
C SER A 416 2.55 46.64 0.24
N HIS A 417 3.24 46.32 1.35
CA HIS A 417 3.09 46.93 2.69
C HIS A 417 1.64 46.94 3.23
N GLN A 418 0.86 45.92 2.89
CA GLN A 418 -0.58 45.97 3.07
C GLN A 418 -1.02 45.78 4.52
N VAL A 419 -0.64 44.67 5.19
CA VAL A 419 -1.26 44.31 6.48
C VAL A 419 -0.36 43.53 7.45
N TYR A 420 0.02 42.30 7.13
CA TYR A 420 0.67 41.39 8.09
C TYR A 420 2.19 41.55 8.09
N THR A 421 2.68 42.60 8.76
CA THR A 421 4.12 42.96 8.75
C THR A 421 4.93 42.40 9.93
N LYS A 422 4.26 41.84 10.95
CA LYS A 422 4.91 41.25 12.14
C LYS A 422 5.67 39.97 11.73
N LYS A 423 6.96 39.84 12.10
CA LYS A 423 7.80 38.64 11.78
C LYS A 423 7.15 37.31 12.17
N GLN A 424 6.45 37.29 13.30
CA GLN A 424 5.75 36.10 13.80
C GLN A 424 4.54 35.71 12.94
N ASP A 425 3.90 36.66 12.26
CA ASP A 425 2.74 36.38 11.41
C ASP A 425 3.20 35.83 10.06
N LEU A 426 4.34 36.33 9.54
CA LEU A 426 4.98 35.79 8.36
C LEU A 426 5.36 34.31 8.53
N SER A 427 6.01 33.95 9.64
CA SER A 427 6.38 32.55 9.88
C SER A 427 5.15 31.65 10.04
N LYS A 428 4.10 32.12 10.71
CA LYS A 428 2.82 31.40 10.81
C LYS A 428 2.16 31.20 9.44
N LEU A 429 2.16 32.21 8.56
CA LEU A 429 1.60 32.11 7.21
C LEU A 429 2.38 31.14 6.33
N ILE A 430 3.72 31.14 6.40
CA ILE A 430 4.56 30.16 5.66
C ILE A 430 4.26 28.73 6.13
N VAL A 431 4.19 28.50 7.44
CA VAL A 431 3.80 27.18 7.97
C VAL A 431 2.38 26.81 7.54
N THR A 432 1.46 27.77 7.52
CA THR A 432 0.11 27.56 6.98
C THR A 432 0.13 27.19 5.50
N ALA A 433 0.95 27.82 4.67
CA ALA A 433 1.08 27.47 3.25
C ALA A 433 1.56 26.03 3.03
N ILE A 434 2.46 25.54 3.89
CA ILE A 434 2.96 24.15 3.83
C ILE A 434 1.86 23.14 4.23
N LEU A 435 1.05 23.48 5.23
CA LEU A 435 0.05 22.56 5.80
C LEU A 435 -1.33 22.63 5.13
N GLU A 436 -1.65 23.73 4.47
CA GLU A 436 -2.94 24.00 3.81
C GLU A 436 -3.37 22.90 2.84
N PRO A 437 -2.49 22.36 1.96
CA PRO A 437 -2.86 21.31 0.99
C PRO A 437 -3.34 20.02 1.65
N PHE A 438 -2.90 19.74 2.88
CA PHE A 438 -3.18 18.48 3.57
C PHE A 438 -4.42 18.53 4.48
N TYR A 439 -4.91 19.73 4.79
CA TYR A 439 -5.98 19.91 5.78
C TYR A 439 -7.15 20.75 5.29
N PHE A 440 -6.89 21.94 4.75
CA PHE A 440 -7.94 22.88 4.35
C PHE A 440 -8.39 22.62 2.92
N HIS A 441 -7.44 22.40 2.01
CA HIS A 441 -7.75 22.17 0.59
C HIS A 441 -8.72 21.00 0.37
N PRO A 442 -8.56 19.82 1.01
CA PRO A 442 -9.52 18.71 0.86
C PRO A 442 -10.92 19.05 1.36
N ILE A 443 -11.05 19.93 2.37
CA ILE A 443 -12.35 20.39 2.87
C ILE A 443 -13.03 21.28 1.83
N VAL A 444 -12.28 22.20 1.22
CA VAL A 444 -12.80 23.12 0.19
C VAL A 444 -13.16 22.36 -1.08
N VAL A 445 -12.31 21.44 -1.56
CA VAL A 445 -12.60 20.57 -2.70
C VAL A 445 -13.87 19.75 -2.46
N GLY A 446 -13.98 19.09 -1.30
CA GLY A 446 -15.18 18.32 -0.96
C GLY A 446 -16.45 19.18 -0.85
N ALA A 447 -16.33 20.42 -0.37
CA ALA A 447 -17.44 21.37 -0.34
C ALA A 447 -17.84 21.85 -1.75
N GLY A 448 -16.85 22.07 -2.63
CA GLY A 448 -17.04 22.42 -4.04
C GLY A 448 -17.80 21.34 -4.79
N VAL A 449 -17.34 20.09 -4.72
CA VAL A 449 -18.03 18.93 -5.33
C VAL A 449 -19.47 18.81 -4.82
N ARG A 450 -19.70 19.00 -3.51
CA ARG A 450 -21.06 19.03 -2.96
C ARG A 450 -21.89 20.18 -3.53
N GLY A 451 -21.30 21.37 -3.73
CA GLY A 451 -21.96 22.50 -4.39
C GLY A 451 -22.42 22.17 -5.82
N VAL A 452 -21.59 21.46 -6.59
CA VAL A 452 -21.96 20.97 -7.92
C VAL A 452 -23.15 20.01 -7.84
N VAL A 453 -23.14 19.05 -6.91
CA VAL A 453 -24.25 18.11 -6.69
C VAL A 453 -25.54 18.83 -6.30
N ASP A 454 -25.47 19.79 -5.38
CA ASP A 454 -26.65 20.48 -4.84
C ASP A 454 -27.32 21.40 -5.88
N TYR A 455 -26.55 21.98 -6.80
CA TYR A 455 -27.09 22.70 -7.94
C TYR A 455 -27.98 21.82 -8.82
N PHE A 456 -27.50 20.63 -9.20
CA PHE A 456 -28.30 19.70 -10.00
C PHE A 456 -29.52 19.16 -9.25
N ARG A 457 -29.51 19.20 -7.91
CA ARG A 457 -30.65 18.86 -7.05
C ARG A 457 -31.64 20.02 -6.82
N LYS A 458 -31.43 21.20 -7.43
CA LYS A 458 -32.28 22.40 -7.32
C LYS A 458 -32.57 22.84 -5.87
N GLN A 459 -31.60 22.69 -4.97
CA GLN A 459 -31.73 23.26 -3.62
C GLN A 459 -31.43 24.77 -3.67
N HIS A 460 -32.47 25.60 -3.45
CA HIS A 460 -32.38 27.05 -3.54
C HIS A 460 -32.26 27.78 -2.20
N SER A 461 -32.37 27.08 -1.05
CA SER A 461 -32.35 27.74 0.26
C SER A 461 -30.95 27.89 0.86
N TRP A 462 -30.77 29.01 1.55
CA TRP A 462 -29.64 29.30 2.42
C TRP A 462 -30.07 28.96 3.85
N GLY A 463 -29.34 28.07 4.54
CA GLY A 463 -29.61 27.74 5.93
C GLY A 463 -28.93 28.73 6.89
N ASP A 464 -29.50 28.93 8.08
CA ASP A 464 -29.03 29.91 9.07
C ASP A 464 -27.52 29.80 9.36
N MET A 465 -26.82 30.93 9.28
CA MET A 465 -25.43 31.09 9.70
C MET A 465 -25.37 31.88 11.00
N LYS A 466 -25.20 31.20 12.14
CA LYS A 466 -24.90 31.86 13.42
C LYS A 466 -23.45 32.38 13.38
N ARG A 467 -23.27 33.69 13.30
CA ARG A 467 -21.97 34.38 13.42
C ARG A 467 -21.59 34.53 14.90
N GLN A 468 -20.29 34.70 15.19
CA GLN A 468 -19.80 34.76 16.57
C GLN A 468 -19.63 36.19 17.10
N GLY A 469 -19.57 37.20 16.22
CA GLY A 469 -19.37 38.59 16.61
C GLY A 469 -17.91 38.89 16.97
N PHE A 470 -17.57 40.18 17.08
CA PHE A 470 -16.17 40.64 17.20
C PHE A 470 -15.54 40.51 18.59
N GLN A 471 -16.25 39.99 19.58
CA GLN A 471 -15.72 39.80 20.95
C GLN A 471 -15.73 38.33 21.39
N GLN A 472 -14.54 37.69 21.44
CA GLN A 472 -14.18 36.77 22.52
C GLN A 472 -12.71 36.31 22.47
N GLY A 473 -12.06 36.33 23.65
CA GLY A 473 -10.85 35.58 23.92
C GLY A 473 -11.21 34.13 24.29
N ALA A 474 -10.69 33.16 23.54
CA ALA A 474 -10.71 31.78 23.98
C ALA A 474 -9.74 31.61 25.16
N GLU A 475 -10.22 31.07 26.28
CA GLU A 475 -9.36 30.69 27.41
C GLU A 475 -8.37 29.61 26.97
N ASP A 476 -7.07 29.94 27.00
CA ASP A 476 -5.99 29.01 26.71
C ASP A 476 -5.84 28.01 27.87
N ILE A 477 -6.34 26.79 27.67
CA ILE A 477 -6.11 25.67 28.61
C ILE A 477 -4.62 25.28 28.54
N PRO A 478 -3.90 25.14 29.68
CA PRO A 478 -2.49 24.77 29.70
C PRO A 478 -2.17 23.47 28.94
N PHE A 479 -1.05 23.45 28.21
CA PHE A 479 -0.64 22.35 27.31
C PHE A 479 -0.69 20.96 27.96
N PHE A 480 -0.14 20.79 29.17
CA PHE A 480 -0.14 19.50 29.87
C PHE A 480 -1.54 19.04 30.28
N LYS A 481 -2.44 19.97 30.63
CA LYS A 481 -3.84 19.65 30.96
C LYS A 481 -4.61 19.22 29.70
N ARG A 482 -4.30 19.81 28.54
CA ARG A 482 -4.83 19.43 27.23
C ARG A 482 -4.37 18.02 26.82
N ILE A 483 -3.09 17.70 26.99
CA ILE A 483 -2.56 16.35 26.74
C ILE A 483 -3.25 15.33 27.65
N GLY A 484 -3.35 15.60 28.96
CA GLY A 484 -4.01 14.70 29.90
C GLY A 484 -5.47 14.41 29.55
N LEU A 485 -6.22 15.43 29.12
CA LEU A 485 -7.61 15.26 28.67
C LEU A 485 -7.68 14.43 27.38
N GLN A 486 -6.80 14.71 26.42
CA GLN A 486 -6.72 13.96 25.17
C GLN A 486 -6.37 12.49 25.41
N LEU A 487 -5.36 12.18 26.23
CA LEU A 487 -4.99 10.80 26.57
C LEU A 487 -6.16 10.03 27.20
N ARG A 488 -6.92 10.64 28.11
CA ARG A 488 -8.13 10.03 28.68
C ARG A 488 -9.19 9.74 27.61
N ILE A 489 -9.45 10.68 26.71
CA ILE A 489 -10.36 10.47 25.57
C ILE A 489 -9.85 9.35 24.67
N GLY A 490 -8.53 9.27 24.48
CA GLY A 490 -7.90 8.23 23.67
C GLY A 490 -8.03 6.85 24.24
N LEU A 491 -7.75 6.68 25.53
CA LEU A 491 -7.92 5.40 26.22
C LEU A 491 -9.38 4.93 26.17
N LYS A 492 -10.34 5.85 26.26
CA LYS A 492 -11.77 5.52 26.10
C LYS A 492 -12.13 5.13 24.66
N ASN A 493 -11.60 5.81 23.66
CA ASN A 493 -11.89 5.45 22.27
C ASN A 493 -11.19 4.14 21.87
N TYR A 494 -9.93 3.99 22.25
CA TYR A 494 -9.13 2.80 22.00
C TYR A 494 -9.70 1.57 22.70
N GLY A 495 -10.18 1.71 23.94
CA GLY A 495 -10.77 0.60 24.68
C GLY A 495 -12.01 -0.01 24.03
N ALA A 496 -12.79 0.75 23.25
CA ALA A 496 -13.90 0.20 22.49
C ALA A 496 -13.40 -0.65 21.30
N VAL A 497 -12.39 -0.14 20.58
CA VAL A 497 -11.77 -0.81 19.43
C VAL A 497 -11.04 -2.08 19.87
N SER A 498 -10.33 -2.04 20.99
CA SER A 498 -9.56 -3.19 21.50
C SER A 498 -10.43 -4.36 21.93
N LEU A 499 -11.60 -4.10 22.54
CA LEU A 499 -12.57 -5.14 22.88
C LEU A 499 -13.14 -5.82 21.63
N VAL A 500 -13.49 -5.04 20.61
CA VAL A 500 -13.96 -5.60 19.33
C VAL A 500 -12.87 -6.42 18.66
N PHE A 501 -11.61 -5.98 18.71
CA PHE A 501 -10.49 -6.78 18.20
C PHE A 501 -10.37 -8.11 18.92
N LEU A 502 -10.38 -8.10 20.26
CA LEU A 502 -10.25 -9.33 21.04
C LEU A 502 -11.37 -10.32 20.69
N VAL A 503 -12.61 -9.84 20.54
CA VAL A 503 -13.75 -10.70 20.15
C VAL A 503 -13.58 -11.25 18.73
N LEU A 504 -13.31 -10.40 17.74
CA LEU A 504 -13.18 -10.83 16.35
C LEU A 504 -11.98 -11.77 16.14
N TYR A 505 -10.85 -11.45 16.78
CA TYR A 505 -9.65 -12.26 16.71
C TYR A 505 -9.87 -13.63 17.37
N MET A 506 -10.43 -13.68 18.58
CA MET A 506 -10.71 -14.97 19.24
C MET A 506 -11.80 -15.77 18.51
N LEU A 507 -12.77 -15.10 17.87
CA LEU A 507 -13.72 -15.77 16.99
C LEU A 507 -13.02 -16.40 15.79
N SER A 508 -12.05 -15.72 15.17
CA SER A 508 -11.27 -16.29 14.07
C SER A 508 -10.43 -17.50 14.50
N VAL A 509 -9.91 -17.51 15.74
CA VAL A 509 -9.19 -18.67 16.32
C VAL A 509 -10.16 -19.82 16.62
N ALA A 510 -11.38 -19.52 17.08
CA ALA A 510 -12.42 -20.54 17.25
C ALA A 510 -12.83 -21.16 15.91
N VAL A 511 -12.93 -20.35 14.85
CA VAL A 511 -13.18 -20.82 13.48
C VAL A 511 -12.02 -21.65 12.96
N GLU A 512 -10.77 -21.24 13.21
CA GLU A 512 -9.57 -22.03 12.90
C GLU A 512 -9.67 -23.43 13.53
N TRP A 513 -9.97 -23.53 14.82
CA TRP A 513 -10.10 -24.82 15.50
C TRP A 513 -11.28 -25.65 14.98
N TRP A 514 -12.43 -25.01 14.74
CA TRP A 514 -13.60 -25.67 14.14
C TRP A 514 -13.26 -26.25 12.77
N TRP A 515 -12.53 -25.50 11.93
CA TRP A 515 -12.07 -25.93 10.62
C TRP A 515 -11.14 -27.14 10.74
N TYR A 516 -10.16 -27.07 11.64
CA TYR A 516 -9.23 -28.18 11.89
C TYR A 516 -9.94 -29.46 12.35
N ASN A 517 -10.90 -29.37 13.28
CA ASN A 517 -11.65 -30.54 13.73
C ASN A 517 -12.53 -31.14 12.63
N GLY A 518 -13.07 -30.32 11.73
CA GLY A 518 -13.87 -30.79 10.60
C GLY A 518 -13.04 -31.48 9.52
N GLN A 519 -11.84 -30.95 9.24
CA GLN A 519 -10.99 -31.43 8.15
C GLN A 519 -9.99 -32.52 8.57
N PHE A 520 -9.56 -32.52 9.84
CA PHE A 520 -8.49 -33.41 10.33
C PHE A 520 -8.98 -34.23 11.54
N PRO A 521 -9.57 -35.41 11.30
CA PRO A 521 -10.09 -36.27 12.37
C PRO A 521 -9.04 -36.65 13.43
N GLN A 522 -7.76 -36.70 13.06
CA GLN A 522 -6.64 -36.95 13.97
C GLN A 522 -6.47 -35.88 15.05
N LEU A 523 -6.89 -34.63 14.80
CA LEU A 523 -6.86 -33.56 15.80
C LEU A 523 -8.01 -33.64 16.79
N GLY A 524 -9.12 -34.30 16.44
CA GLY A 524 -10.30 -34.42 17.29
C GLY A 524 -10.08 -35.19 18.61
N GLN A 525 -8.99 -35.96 18.71
CA GLN A 525 -8.57 -36.64 19.95
C GLN A 525 -7.45 -35.90 20.71
N SER A 526 -6.93 -34.81 20.16
CA SER A 526 -5.83 -34.04 20.75
C SER A 526 -6.33 -32.91 21.65
N ASN A 527 -5.66 -32.65 22.78
CA ASN A 527 -5.94 -31.50 23.66
C ASN A 527 -5.40 -30.16 23.08
N GLY A 528 -5.44 -29.98 21.76
CA GLY A 528 -4.82 -28.86 21.04
C GLY A 528 -5.51 -27.50 21.17
N LEU A 529 -6.80 -27.47 21.52
CA LEU A 529 -7.58 -26.22 21.63
C LEU A 529 -7.01 -25.26 22.67
N ILE A 530 -6.70 -25.75 23.88
CA ILE A 530 -6.25 -24.90 24.99
C ILE A 530 -4.91 -24.23 24.64
N PRO A 531 -3.87 -24.97 24.19
CA PRO A 531 -2.63 -24.36 23.71
C PRO A 531 -2.84 -23.37 22.56
N LEU A 532 -3.71 -23.67 21.59
CA LEU A 532 -4.00 -22.76 20.47
C LEU A 532 -4.61 -21.44 20.95
N LEU A 533 -5.60 -21.51 21.84
CA LEU A 533 -6.25 -20.34 22.41
C LEU A 533 -5.27 -19.50 23.23
N LEU A 534 -4.46 -20.13 24.10
CA LEU A 534 -3.50 -19.41 24.94
C LEU A 534 -2.40 -18.74 24.11
N ASN A 535 -1.84 -19.42 23.11
CA ASN A 535 -0.83 -18.85 22.22
C ASN A 535 -1.38 -17.61 21.47
N ASN A 536 -2.60 -17.71 20.97
CA ASN A 536 -3.23 -16.61 20.26
C ASN A 536 -3.69 -15.47 21.18
N LEU A 537 -4.11 -15.77 22.41
CA LEU A 537 -4.47 -14.75 23.39
C LEU A 537 -3.25 -13.92 23.80
N VAL A 538 -2.10 -14.58 23.98
CA VAL A 538 -0.82 -13.91 24.22
C VAL A 538 -0.50 -12.93 23.10
N PHE A 539 -0.56 -13.40 21.85
CA PHE A 539 -0.33 -12.56 20.68
C PHE A 539 -1.32 -11.38 20.58
N ALA A 540 -2.61 -11.63 20.83
CA ALA A 540 -3.64 -10.61 20.76
C ALA A 540 -3.35 -9.44 21.72
N PHE A 541 -2.95 -9.72 22.96
CA PHE A 541 -2.59 -8.69 23.92
C PHE A 541 -1.31 -7.93 23.52
N GLN A 542 -0.30 -8.60 22.97
CA GLN A 542 0.92 -7.96 22.46
C GLN A 542 0.59 -6.94 21.36
N ILE A 543 -0.23 -7.34 20.36
CA ILE A 543 -0.69 -6.45 19.29
C ILE A 543 -1.52 -5.29 19.84
N LEU A 544 -2.45 -5.55 20.75
CA LEU A 544 -3.26 -4.48 21.37
C LEU A 544 -2.40 -3.46 22.12
N SER A 545 -1.30 -3.87 22.74
CA SER A 545 -0.39 -2.92 23.39
C SER A 545 0.36 -2.05 22.38
N GLY A 546 1.00 -2.68 21.39
CA GLY A 546 1.74 -1.97 20.35
C GLY A 546 0.86 -0.98 19.56
N CYS A 547 -0.31 -1.43 19.10
CA CYS A 547 -1.25 -0.60 18.35
C CYS A 547 -1.85 0.52 19.20
N GLY A 548 -2.04 0.27 20.51
CA GLY A 548 -2.59 1.26 21.42
C GLY A 548 -1.62 2.40 21.70
N LEU A 549 -0.32 2.10 21.82
CA LEU A 549 0.72 3.14 21.93
C LEU A 549 0.75 4.02 20.68
N VAL A 550 0.77 3.41 19.49
CA VAL A 550 0.72 4.14 18.21
C VAL A 550 -0.55 4.98 18.11
N TYR A 551 -1.71 4.41 18.46
CA TYR A 551 -2.99 5.12 18.46
C TYR A 551 -2.94 6.36 19.36
N LEU A 552 -2.45 6.22 20.60
CA LEU A 552 -2.37 7.35 21.54
C LEU A 552 -1.45 8.46 21.05
N ILE A 553 -0.30 8.11 20.45
CA ILE A 553 0.65 9.08 19.87
C ILE A 553 0.00 9.82 18.69
N VAL A 554 -0.54 9.09 17.72
CA VAL A 554 -1.13 9.69 16.51
C VAL A 554 -2.34 10.55 16.84
N GLN A 555 -3.14 10.18 17.84
CA GLN A 555 -4.32 10.97 18.21
C GLN A 555 -3.94 12.36 18.75
N LEU A 556 -2.78 12.51 19.40
CA LEU A 556 -2.32 13.82 19.91
C LEU A 556 -2.19 14.83 18.75
N VAL A 557 -1.91 14.32 17.55
CA VAL A 557 -1.87 15.09 16.31
C VAL A 557 -3.25 15.13 15.65
N HIS A 558 -3.86 13.97 15.36
CA HIS A 558 -5.14 13.89 14.65
C HIS A 558 -5.96 12.62 15.00
N LEU A 559 -7.05 12.79 15.75
CA LEU A 559 -7.92 11.69 16.19
C LEU A 559 -8.47 10.84 15.04
N SER A 560 -8.89 11.45 13.92
CA SER A 560 -9.45 10.66 12.81
C SER A 560 -8.41 9.78 12.12
N VAL A 561 -7.15 10.22 12.09
CA VAL A 561 -6.07 9.42 11.48
C VAL A 561 -5.76 8.25 12.41
N ALA A 562 -5.68 8.49 13.72
CA ALA A 562 -5.52 7.42 14.71
C ALA A 562 -6.63 6.37 14.59
N ARG A 563 -7.89 6.79 14.42
CA ARG A 563 -9.03 5.88 14.20
C ARG A 563 -8.92 5.10 12.90
N ILE A 564 -8.63 5.75 11.78
CA ILE A 564 -8.50 5.06 10.48
C ILE A 564 -7.35 4.05 10.55
N LEU A 565 -6.20 4.45 11.09
CA LEU A 565 -5.03 3.60 11.22
C LEU A 565 -5.32 2.36 12.09
N SER A 566 -5.97 2.52 13.24
CA SER A 566 -6.32 1.38 14.09
C SER A 566 -7.35 0.45 13.47
N ILE A 567 -8.36 1.00 12.76
CA ILE A 567 -9.33 0.17 12.02
C ILE A 567 -8.60 -0.66 10.96
N VAL A 568 -7.79 -0.02 10.11
CA VAL A 568 -7.09 -0.70 9.00
C VAL A 568 -6.16 -1.78 9.54
N LEU A 569 -5.33 -1.44 10.53
CA LEU A 569 -4.32 -2.35 11.05
C LEU A 569 -4.96 -3.54 11.78
N LEU A 570 -5.96 -3.32 12.64
CA LEU A 570 -6.61 -4.41 13.36
C LEU A 570 -7.51 -5.26 12.45
N SER A 571 -8.12 -4.66 11.42
CA SER A 571 -8.83 -5.42 10.38
C SER A 571 -7.88 -6.33 9.62
N PHE A 572 -6.71 -5.79 9.23
CA PHE A 572 -5.66 -6.57 8.56
C PHE A 572 -5.23 -7.76 9.42
N VAL A 573 -5.00 -7.56 10.73
CA VAL A 573 -4.61 -8.65 11.64
C VAL A 573 -5.68 -9.77 11.68
N VAL A 574 -6.96 -9.41 11.69
CA VAL A 574 -8.05 -10.41 11.66
C VAL A 574 -8.11 -11.13 10.31
N VAL A 575 -8.07 -10.40 9.19
CA VAL A 575 -8.12 -10.98 7.84
C VAL A 575 -6.95 -11.94 7.61
N MET A 576 -5.74 -11.52 7.96
CA MET A 576 -4.55 -12.33 7.79
C MET A 576 -4.51 -13.54 8.71
N GLN A 577 -5.19 -13.53 9.87
CA GLN A 577 -5.37 -14.75 10.67
C GLN A 577 -6.09 -15.85 9.86
N TYR A 578 -7.13 -15.50 9.10
CA TYR A 578 -7.80 -16.45 8.21
C TYR A 578 -6.89 -16.95 7.10
N ILE A 579 -6.16 -16.05 6.45
CA ILE A 579 -5.22 -16.40 5.37
C ILE A 579 -4.16 -17.37 5.89
N LEU A 580 -3.55 -17.07 7.04
CA LEU A 580 -2.48 -17.89 7.62
C LEU A 580 -2.96 -19.28 8.03
N PHE A 581 -4.14 -19.41 8.67
CA PHE A 581 -4.63 -20.73 9.05
C PHE A 581 -5.12 -21.54 7.86
N LEU A 582 -5.73 -20.90 6.85
CA LEU A 582 -6.15 -21.58 5.62
C LEU A 582 -4.93 -22.04 4.82
N TYR A 583 -3.88 -21.23 4.76
CA TYR A 583 -2.59 -21.63 4.21
C TYR A 583 -2.04 -22.86 4.95
N PHE A 584 -2.04 -22.86 6.28
CA PHE A 584 -1.59 -24.02 7.06
C PHE A 584 -2.50 -25.25 6.84
N ALA A 585 -3.81 -25.05 6.74
CA ALA A 585 -4.77 -26.13 6.50
C ALA A 585 -4.59 -26.80 5.13
N GLU A 586 -4.12 -26.06 4.13
CA GLU A 586 -3.82 -26.57 2.79
C GLU A 586 -2.41 -27.16 2.73
N SER A 587 -1.39 -26.36 3.11
CA SER A 587 0.03 -26.69 2.91
C SER A 587 0.65 -27.56 4.00
N ARG A 588 -0.04 -27.76 5.13
CA ARG A 588 0.48 -28.39 6.36
C ARG A 588 1.68 -27.68 7.00
N ASN A 589 2.09 -26.52 6.46
CA ASN A 589 3.27 -25.78 6.86
C ASN A 589 2.88 -24.40 7.40
N LEU A 590 3.68 -23.89 8.33
CA LEU A 590 3.51 -22.54 8.84
C LEU A 590 4.18 -21.55 7.89
N LEU A 591 3.44 -20.53 7.46
CA LEU A 591 3.97 -19.47 6.59
C LEU A 591 4.89 -18.53 7.39
N GLY A 592 6.08 -18.26 6.87
CA GLY A 592 7.08 -17.40 7.52
C GLY A 592 7.75 -16.46 6.51
N ALA A 593 9.04 -16.21 6.73
CA ALA A 593 9.85 -15.36 5.83
C ALA A 593 10.19 -16.03 4.49
N ASP A 594 9.93 -17.33 4.35
CA ASP A 594 10.09 -18.08 3.11
C ASP A 594 9.31 -17.43 1.94
N MET A 595 8.18 -16.78 2.23
CA MET A 595 7.38 -16.02 1.25
C MET A 595 8.22 -14.99 0.47
N PHE A 596 9.20 -14.35 1.10
CA PHE A 596 9.98 -13.28 0.47
C PHE A 596 11.05 -13.77 -0.50
N TYR A 597 11.32 -15.09 -0.51
CA TYR A 597 12.28 -15.73 -1.42
C TYR A 597 11.61 -16.39 -2.61
N TYR A 598 10.30 -16.19 -2.77
CA TYR A 598 9.62 -16.43 -4.03
C TYR A 598 9.54 -15.13 -4.80
N ASN A 599 9.99 -15.13 -6.04
CA ASN A 599 9.83 -13.99 -6.92
C ASN A 599 8.36 -13.84 -7.36
N THR A 600 8.01 -12.69 -7.96
CA THR A 600 6.63 -12.40 -8.37
C THR A 600 6.05 -13.41 -9.36
N ALA A 601 6.86 -13.98 -10.25
CA ALA A 601 6.42 -14.98 -11.21
C ALA A 601 6.17 -16.34 -10.53
N GLU A 602 7.06 -16.75 -9.61
CA GLU A 602 6.87 -17.96 -8.81
C GLU A 602 5.60 -17.88 -7.95
N MET A 603 5.40 -16.75 -7.26
CA MET A 603 4.19 -16.53 -6.47
C MET A 603 2.93 -16.58 -7.35
N MET A 604 2.95 -15.92 -8.51
CA MET A 604 1.80 -15.95 -9.41
C MET A 604 1.50 -17.38 -9.88
N GLN A 605 2.52 -18.12 -10.31
CA GLN A 605 2.39 -19.51 -10.75
C GLN A 605 1.83 -20.41 -9.63
N ILE A 606 2.31 -20.26 -8.39
CA ILE A 606 1.78 -20.99 -7.21
C ILE A 606 0.30 -20.66 -6.97
N LEU A 607 -0.07 -19.37 -7.03
CA LEU A 607 -1.44 -18.91 -6.77
C LEU A 607 -2.42 -19.30 -7.89
N GLU A 608 -1.98 -19.33 -9.13
CA GLU A 608 -2.76 -19.75 -10.30
C GLU A 608 -2.95 -21.27 -10.31
N ALA A 609 -1.87 -22.05 -10.26
CA ALA A 609 -1.92 -23.51 -10.30
C ALA A 609 -2.66 -24.13 -9.09
N SER A 610 -2.69 -23.44 -7.94
CA SER A 610 -3.50 -23.85 -6.78
C SER A 610 -4.99 -23.54 -6.93
N GLY A 611 -5.36 -22.65 -7.87
CA GLY A 611 -6.71 -22.12 -8.04
C GLY A 611 -7.09 -21.03 -7.03
N MET A 612 -6.12 -20.44 -6.33
CA MET A 612 -6.39 -19.42 -5.31
C MET A 612 -6.90 -18.10 -5.90
N LEU A 613 -6.50 -17.74 -7.13
CA LEU A 613 -6.92 -16.51 -7.81
C LEU A 613 -8.32 -16.59 -8.48
N SER A 614 -9.18 -17.52 -8.05
CA SER A 614 -10.55 -17.61 -8.57
C SER A 614 -11.42 -16.42 -8.16
N PHE A 615 -12.39 -16.05 -9.02
CA PHE A 615 -13.38 -15.00 -8.71
C PHE A 615 -14.06 -15.22 -7.36
N THR A 616 -14.42 -16.47 -7.04
CA THR A 616 -15.06 -16.83 -5.77
C THR A 616 -14.18 -16.51 -4.57
N ASN A 617 -12.89 -16.87 -4.61
CA ASN A 617 -11.97 -16.60 -3.51
C ASN A 617 -11.72 -15.09 -3.33
N ILE A 618 -11.62 -14.34 -4.42
CA ILE A 618 -11.48 -12.88 -4.39
C ILE A 618 -12.74 -12.24 -3.77
N ALA A 619 -13.93 -12.68 -4.17
CA ALA A 619 -15.19 -12.19 -3.60
C ALA A 619 -15.31 -12.50 -2.09
N LEU A 620 -14.92 -13.71 -1.67
CA LEU A 620 -14.87 -14.11 -0.26
C LEU A 620 -13.84 -13.30 0.53
N LEU A 621 -12.68 -12.98 -0.05
CA LEU A 621 -11.69 -12.11 0.58
C LEU A 621 -12.22 -10.68 0.78
N ILE A 622 -12.90 -10.11 -0.21
CA ILE A 622 -13.53 -8.79 -0.10
C ILE A 622 -14.60 -8.80 1.00
N LEU A 623 -15.43 -9.85 1.05
CA LEU A 623 -16.43 -10.02 2.09
C LEU A 623 -15.78 -10.13 3.47
N LEU A 624 -14.71 -10.91 3.61
CA LEU A 624 -13.96 -11.05 4.85
C LEU A 624 -13.36 -9.71 5.31
N VAL A 625 -12.77 -8.94 4.39
CA VAL A 625 -12.25 -7.59 4.67
C VAL A 625 -13.38 -6.67 5.16
N ALA A 626 -14.55 -6.69 4.52
CA ALA A 626 -15.70 -5.91 4.93
C ALA A 626 -16.22 -6.34 6.32
N CYS A 627 -16.34 -7.64 6.56
CA CYS A 627 -16.76 -8.22 7.85
C CYS A 627 -15.79 -7.90 8.99
N ALA A 628 -14.47 -7.81 8.71
CA ALA A 628 -13.49 -7.35 9.68
C ALA A 628 -13.58 -5.82 9.90
N TYR A 629 -13.69 -5.03 8.83
CA TYR A 629 -13.66 -3.57 8.86
C TYR A 629 -14.89 -2.93 9.52
N ILE A 630 -16.10 -3.37 9.17
CA ILE A 630 -17.35 -2.74 9.59
C ILE A 630 -17.49 -2.68 11.13
N PRO A 631 -17.25 -3.77 11.90
CA PRO A 631 -17.31 -3.71 13.35
C PRO A 631 -16.33 -2.71 13.96
N PHE A 632 -15.10 -2.63 13.45
CA PHE A 632 -14.11 -1.65 13.91
C PHE A 632 -14.54 -0.21 13.58
N TRP A 633 -15.10 0.03 12.40
CA TRP A 633 -15.65 1.32 12.05
C TRP A 633 -16.79 1.75 12.99
N ILE A 634 -17.71 0.83 13.31
CA ILE A 634 -18.77 1.07 14.31
C ILE A 634 -18.16 1.35 15.70
N ALA A 635 -17.19 0.54 16.13
CA ALA A 635 -16.54 0.67 17.43
C ALA A 635 -15.78 1.99 17.57
N SER A 636 -15.09 2.43 16.52
CA SER A 636 -14.30 3.68 16.50
C SER A 636 -15.14 4.94 16.71
N LYS A 637 -16.45 4.86 16.43
CA LYS A 637 -17.42 5.94 16.65
C LYS A 637 -18.01 5.94 18.05
N LYS A 638 -17.86 4.85 18.80
CA LYS A 638 -18.35 4.72 20.17
C LYS A 638 -17.21 5.02 21.15
N THR A 639 -17.55 5.66 22.27
CA THR A 639 -16.61 5.93 23.35
C THR A 639 -17.10 5.19 24.58
N ILE A 640 -16.28 4.30 25.15
CA ILE A 640 -16.64 3.66 26.42
C ILE A 640 -16.49 4.63 27.59
N LYS A 641 -17.29 4.45 28.64
CA LYS A 641 -17.35 5.38 29.78
C LYS A 641 -16.04 5.41 30.59
N SER A 642 -15.34 4.27 30.68
CA SER A 642 -14.17 4.06 31.54
C SER A 642 -12.85 4.08 30.76
N THR A 643 -11.84 4.79 31.27
CA THR A 643 -10.46 4.76 30.74
C THR A 643 -9.72 3.47 31.08
N TYR A 644 -10.17 2.74 32.12
CA TYR A 644 -9.47 1.57 32.64
C TYR A 644 -9.44 0.42 31.63
N VAL A 645 -10.45 0.27 30.78
CA VAL A 645 -10.45 -0.79 29.75
C VAL A 645 -9.28 -0.61 28.78
N GLY A 646 -9.11 0.59 28.21
CA GLY A 646 -7.99 0.88 27.31
C GLY A 646 -6.64 0.74 28.01
N LEU A 647 -6.55 1.17 29.27
CA LEU A 647 -5.34 1.06 30.08
C LEU A 647 -4.98 -0.39 30.40
N SER A 648 -5.95 -1.22 30.79
CA SER A 648 -5.76 -2.63 31.09
C SER A 648 -5.29 -3.41 29.86
N MET A 649 -5.84 -3.11 28.66
CA MET A 649 -5.41 -3.76 27.41
C MET A 649 -3.95 -3.44 27.07
N LEU A 650 -3.52 -2.18 27.26
CA LEU A 650 -2.12 -1.78 27.09
C LEU A 650 -1.20 -2.51 28.08
N PHE A 651 -1.57 -2.49 29.35
CA PHE A 651 -0.75 -3.03 30.44
C PHE A 651 -0.63 -4.55 30.40
N LEU A 652 -1.73 -5.26 30.14
CA LEU A 652 -1.73 -6.72 29.97
C LEU A 652 -0.81 -7.14 28.82
N GLY A 653 -0.83 -6.43 27.69
CA GLY A 653 0.07 -6.74 26.58
C GLY A 653 1.54 -6.52 26.90
N VAL A 654 1.88 -5.50 27.71
CA VAL A 654 3.25 -5.32 28.20
C VAL A 654 3.66 -6.49 29.10
N ILE A 655 2.84 -6.86 30.09
CA ILE A 655 3.13 -7.98 31.00
C ILE A 655 3.36 -9.27 30.23
N VAL A 656 2.46 -9.59 29.31
CA VAL A 656 2.50 -10.85 28.55
C VAL A 656 3.71 -10.92 27.61
N SER A 657 4.25 -9.77 27.17
CA SER A 657 5.46 -9.71 26.36
C SER A 657 6.71 -10.24 27.08
N PHE A 658 6.70 -10.30 28.42
CA PHE A 658 7.79 -10.84 29.23
C PHE A 658 7.62 -12.31 29.62
N ILE A 659 6.54 -12.97 29.18
CA ILE A 659 6.31 -14.39 29.50
C ILE A 659 7.06 -15.27 28.48
N PRO A 660 8.02 -16.11 28.90
CA PRO A 660 8.72 -17.03 28.00
C PRO A 660 7.83 -18.23 27.67
N VAL A 661 6.87 -18.02 26.78
CA VAL A 661 5.81 -18.99 26.43
C VAL A 661 6.36 -20.38 26.09
N ASP A 662 7.52 -20.45 25.44
CA ASP A 662 8.14 -21.70 24.97
C ASP A 662 8.69 -22.58 26.11
N ARG A 663 8.75 -22.07 27.35
CA ARG A 663 9.16 -22.83 28.54
C ARG A 663 8.00 -23.51 29.26
N PHE A 664 6.76 -23.19 28.94
CA PHE A 664 5.59 -23.68 29.65
C PHE A 664 4.88 -24.81 28.89
N LYS A 665 4.73 -25.98 29.52
CA LYS A 665 4.09 -27.16 28.92
C LYS A 665 2.64 -26.91 28.47
N VAL A 666 1.91 -26.00 29.13
CA VAL A 666 0.50 -25.67 28.78
C VAL A 666 0.35 -25.03 27.39
N PHE A 667 1.44 -24.53 26.81
CA PHE A 667 1.46 -23.97 25.44
C PHE A 667 1.94 -24.96 24.37
N LYS A 668 2.25 -26.20 24.76
CA LYS A 668 2.73 -27.26 23.89
C LYS A 668 1.80 -28.46 23.92
N ILE A 669 1.79 -29.24 22.85
CA ILE A 669 1.19 -30.57 22.84
C ILE A 669 2.25 -31.63 22.53
N SER A 670 2.05 -32.83 23.05
CA SER A 670 2.72 -34.04 22.57
C SER A 670 1.92 -34.63 21.41
N GLY A 671 2.58 -35.06 20.34
CA GLY A 671 1.93 -35.62 19.15
C GLY A 671 2.79 -35.43 17.90
N ASP A 672 2.23 -35.80 16.74
CA ASP A 672 2.87 -35.61 15.44
C ASP A 672 3.17 -34.13 15.11
N GLU A 673 4.02 -33.89 14.11
CA GLU A 673 4.45 -32.54 13.70
C GLU A 673 3.24 -31.65 13.36
N PHE A 674 2.26 -32.22 12.67
CA PHE A 674 1.07 -31.51 12.23
C PHE A 674 0.26 -30.98 13.41
N ALA A 675 0.01 -31.80 14.43
CA ALA A 675 -0.73 -31.42 15.61
C ALA A 675 0.00 -30.32 16.41
N GLN A 676 1.33 -30.43 16.53
CA GLN A 676 2.14 -29.40 17.19
C GLN A 676 2.02 -28.05 16.47
N ASN A 677 2.13 -28.03 15.14
CA ASN A 677 1.98 -26.82 14.34
C ASN A 677 0.55 -26.30 14.34
N ALA A 678 -0.46 -27.18 14.35
CA ALA A 678 -1.87 -26.83 14.48
C ALA A 678 -2.17 -26.10 15.79
N ALA A 679 -1.45 -26.42 16.87
CA ALA A 679 -1.58 -25.77 18.18
C ALA A 679 -0.79 -24.45 18.33
N ARG A 680 0.14 -24.13 17.42
CA ARG A 680 0.92 -22.86 17.45
C ARG A 680 0.07 -21.68 16.96
N SER A 681 0.37 -20.45 17.44
CA SER A 681 -0.20 -19.23 16.85
C SER A 681 0.52 -18.91 15.55
N LYS A 682 -0.26 -18.77 14.46
CA LYS A 682 0.28 -18.60 13.11
C LYS A 682 0.89 -17.22 12.96
N TRP A 683 0.24 -16.22 13.54
CA TRP A 683 0.76 -14.86 13.63
C TRP A 683 2.09 -14.76 14.36
N ARG A 684 2.18 -15.38 15.55
CA ARG A 684 3.41 -15.34 16.33
C ARG A 684 4.56 -16.00 15.57
N TYR A 685 4.30 -17.13 14.93
CA TYR A 685 5.28 -17.77 14.05
C TYR A 685 5.66 -16.87 12.87
N PHE A 686 4.68 -16.33 12.14
CA PHE A 686 4.90 -15.46 10.99
C PHE A 686 5.77 -14.25 11.36
N LEU A 687 5.42 -13.51 12.43
CA LEU A 687 6.20 -12.35 12.86
C LEU A 687 7.59 -12.72 13.35
N ASN A 688 7.72 -13.77 14.16
CA ASN A 688 9.02 -14.20 14.67
C ASN A 688 9.94 -14.67 13.54
N SER A 689 9.42 -15.44 12.58
CA SER A 689 10.16 -15.88 11.39
C SER A 689 10.67 -14.68 10.59
N ASN A 690 9.81 -13.68 10.35
CA ASN A 690 10.16 -12.48 9.58
C ASN A 690 11.15 -11.56 10.31
N VAL A 691 10.97 -11.37 11.63
CA VAL A 691 11.89 -10.57 12.45
C VAL A 691 13.26 -11.24 12.53
N THR A 692 13.29 -12.56 12.75
CA THR A 692 14.55 -13.34 12.80
C THR A 692 15.28 -13.26 11.46
N ASN A 693 14.56 -13.44 10.36
CA ASN A 693 15.13 -13.31 9.01
C ASN A 693 15.72 -11.93 8.75
N TYR A 694 15.01 -10.85 9.12
CA TYR A 694 15.52 -9.48 8.98
C TYR A 694 16.77 -9.23 9.83
N ILE A 695 16.81 -9.76 11.06
CA ILE A 695 17.97 -9.70 11.94
C ILE A 695 19.17 -10.46 11.34
N GLU A 696 18.94 -11.64 10.79
CA GLU A 696 19.99 -12.48 10.18
C GLU A 696 20.62 -11.82 8.96
N GLU A 697 19.82 -11.10 8.16
CA GLU A 697 20.31 -10.29 7.04
C GLU A 697 21.05 -9.02 7.48
N HIS A 698 20.75 -8.50 8.68
CA HIS A 698 21.29 -7.25 9.22
C HIS A 698 21.95 -7.43 10.59
N PRO A 699 23.06 -8.19 10.70
CA PRO A 699 23.69 -8.53 11.97
C PRO A 699 24.16 -7.32 12.78
N GLY A 700 24.32 -6.14 12.15
CA GLY A 700 24.69 -4.89 12.84
C GLY A 700 23.55 -4.21 13.63
N MET A 701 22.30 -4.66 13.53
CA MET A 701 21.14 -3.96 14.12
C MET A 701 20.84 -4.36 15.58
N LEU A 702 21.33 -5.50 16.06
CA LEU A 702 21.17 -5.96 17.45
C LEU A 702 22.48 -5.87 18.23
N VAL A 703 22.82 -4.65 18.67
CA VAL A 703 23.94 -4.38 19.58
C VAL A 703 23.47 -4.49 21.04
N PHE A 704 22.97 -5.64 21.47
CA PHE A 704 22.87 -5.98 22.89
C PHE A 704 23.01 -7.50 23.05
N GLY A 705 24.23 -7.95 23.34
CA GLY A 705 24.49 -9.33 23.78
C GLY A 705 25.07 -10.30 22.75
N ALA A 706 25.42 -9.86 21.54
CA ALA A 706 26.20 -10.72 20.64
C ALA A 706 27.57 -10.99 21.27
N GLU A 707 27.82 -12.25 21.65
CA GLU A 707 29.16 -12.71 21.99
C GLU A 707 30.10 -12.28 20.86
N LYS A 708 31.21 -11.62 21.20
CA LYS A 708 32.30 -11.41 20.27
C LYS A 708 32.67 -12.77 19.69
N GLU A 709 32.37 -12.99 18.42
CA GLU A 709 32.90 -14.13 17.68
C GLU A 709 34.42 -14.10 17.84
N THR A 710 34.93 -15.01 18.66
CA THR A 710 36.36 -15.29 18.71
C THR A 710 36.71 -15.84 17.33
N SER A 711 37.51 -15.06 16.62
CA SER A 711 38.13 -15.38 15.34
C SER A 711 38.98 -16.65 15.46
N GLY A 712 38.33 -17.80 15.46
CA GLY A 712 38.93 -19.12 15.32
C GLY A 712 39.16 -19.40 13.84
N GLU A 713 40.43 -19.30 13.44
CA GLU A 713 41.00 -19.63 12.14
C GLU A 713 40.32 -19.11 10.87
N ASN A 714 41.06 -18.17 10.28
CA ASN A 714 40.83 -17.42 9.07
C ASN A 714 40.92 -18.32 7.80
N GLN A 715 40.10 -19.37 7.67
CA GLN A 715 40.01 -20.12 6.41
C GLN A 715 39.04 -19.43 5.45
N SER A 716 39.55 -18.88 4.36
CA SER A 716 38.72 -18.24 3.32
C SER A 716 37.68 -19.18 2.69
N TYR A 717 37.88 -20.50 2.80
CA TYR A 717 37.06 -21.55 2.18
C TYR A 717 36.69 -22.62 3.22
N PRO A 718 35.60 -22.43 3.97
CA PRO A 718 35.32 -23.21 5.19
C PRO A 718 34.99 -24.70 4.95
N PHE A 719 34.61 -25.07 3.73
CA PHE A 719 34.28 -26.46 3.36
C PHE A 719 35.39 -27.14 2.54
N LEU A 720 36.50 -26.45 2.24
CA LEU A 720 37.56 -26.97 1.39
C LEU A 720 38.28 -28.16 2.05
N ARG A 721 38.40 -29.27 1.33
CA ARG A 721 39.12 -30.47 1.78
C ARG A 721 39.74 -31.22 0.62
N ASN A 722 40.67 -32.12 0.94
CA ASN A 722 41.14 -33.11 -0.05
C ASN A 722 40.00 -34.08 -0.38
N GLU A 723 39.94 -34.48 -1.65
CA GLU A 723 39.03 -35.53 -2.11
C GLU A 723 39.65 -36.89 -1.74
N ASP A 724 39.04 -37.56 -0.76
CA ASP A 724 39.49 -38.81 -0.17
C ASP A 724 38.39 -39.90 -0.14
N THR A 725 37.34 -39.74 -0.96
CA THR A 725 36.18 -40.64 -0.94
C THR A 725 36.58 -42.03 -1.44
N LYS A 726 36.20 -43.05 -0.65
CA LYS A 726 36.48 -44.45 -0.99
C LYS A 726 35.47 -44.97 -1.99
N ASP A 727 35.94 -45.77 -2.95
CA ASP A 727 35.04 -46.50 -3.85
C ASP A 727 34.49 -47.73 -3.13
N ILE A 728 33.24 -47.61 -2.71
CA ILE A 728 32.48 -48.69 -2.08
C ILE A 728 31.57 -49.42 -3.09
N LEU A 729 31.26 -48.80 -4.23
CA LEU A 729 30.32 -49.34 -5.21
C LEU A 729 31.02 -50.37 -6.10
N GLY A 730 32.30 -50.19 -6.43
CA GLY A 730 33.06 -51.07 -7.32
C GLY A 730 33.04 -52.55 -6.92
N THR A 731 32.89 -52.84 -5.63
CA THR A 731 32.79 -54.23 -5.13
C THR A 731 31.49 -54.92 -5.56
N TYR A 732 30.39 -54.19 -5.76
CA TYR A 732 29.08 -54.71 -6.16
C TYR A 732 28.85 -54.73 -7.67
N PHE A 733 29.66 -54.01 -8.45
CA PHE A 733 29.53 -53.95 -9.90
C PHE A 733 30.50 -54.91 -10.60
N GLN A 734 30.01 -55.55 -11.66
CA GLN A 734 30.84 -56.16 -12.68
C GLN A 734 31.46 -55.06 -13.52
N LYS A 735 32.78 -55.10 -13.70
CA LYS A 735 33.49 -54.11 -14.51
C LYS A 735 33.17 -54.32 -15.98
N SER A 736 32.54 -53.36 -16.63
CA SER A 736 32.27 -53.39 -18.06
C SER A 736 33.48 -52.94 -18.89
N SER A 737 33.47 -53.25 -20.20
CA SER A 737 34.53 -52.85 -21.13
C SER A 737 34.51 -51.37 -21.49
N SER A 738 33.38 -50.70 -21.33
CA SER A 738 33.15 -49.29 -21.67
C SER A 738 32.53 -48.57 -20.48
N VAL A 739 32.83 -47.28 -20.32
CA VAL A 739 32.28 -46.46 -19.23
C VAL A 739 30.74 -46.54 -19.24
N PRO A 740 30.09 -46.93 -18.13
CA PRO A 740 28.63 -46.99 -18.05
C PRO A 740 27.97 -45.61 -18.19
N ASN A 741 26.76 -45.58 -18.74
CA ASN A 741 25.90 -44.39 -18.67
C ASN A 741 25.37 -44.20 -17.25
N LEU A 742 25.01 -42.97 -16.91
CA LEU A 742 24.40 -42.63 -15.64
C LEU A 742 23.03 -41.96 -15.86
N VAL A 743 21.98 -42.51 -15.25
CA VAL A 743 20.65 -41.93 -15.25
C VAL A 743 20.19 -41.75 -13.80
N ILE A 744 19.96 -40.52 -13.37
CA ILE A 744 19.42 -40.21 -12.04
C ILE A 744 17.97 -39.79 -12.22
N ILE A 745 17.05 -40.44 -11.49
CA ILE A 745 15.64 -40.11 -11.45
C ILE A 745 15.35 -39.59 -10.05
N VAL A 746 15.10 -38.29 -9.97
CA VAL A 746 14.66 -37.60 -8.77
C VAL A 746 13.14 -37.54 -8.80
N VAL A 747 12.52 -38.11 -7.78
CA VAL A 747 11.08 -38.28 -7.72
C VAL A 747 10.49 -37.27 -6.75
N GLU A 748 9.67 -36.36 -7.28
CA GLU A 748 8.89 -35.38 -6.53
C GLU A 748 8.07 -36.06 -5.44
N GLY A 749 8.24 -35.64 -4.18
CA GLY A 749 7.40 -36.07 -3.08
C GLY A 749 7.42 -37.59 -2.82
N LEU A 750 8.53 -38.31 -3.08
CA LEU A 750 8.63 -39.73 -2.77
C LEU A 750 9.22 -40.00 -1.39
N GLY A 751 8.36 -40.10 -0.38
CA GLY A 751 8.71 -40.47 1.00
C GLY A 751 8.69 -41.99 1.26
N HIS A 752 9.51 -42.46 2.20
CA HIS A 752 9.58 -43.88 2.63
C HIS A 752 8.23 -44.39 3.17
N ALA A 753 7.51 -43.54 3.90
CA ALA A 753 6.29 -43.89 4.62
C ALA A 753 5.23 -44.62 3.77
N TYR A 754 5.10 -44.23 2.49
CA TYR A 754 4.14 -44.79 1.52
C TYR A 754 4.79 -45.48 0.31
N SER A 755 6.12 -45.59 0.24
CA SER A 755 6.84 -46.23 -0.88
C SER A 755 7.54 -47.53 -0.50
N SER A 756 7.49 -47.91 0.78
CA SER A 756 8.14 -49.12 1.31
C SER A 756 7.16 -50.05 2.02
N PRO A 757 7.33 -51.38 1.94
CA PRO A 757 6.58 -52.33 2.76
C PRO A 757 6.78 -52.12 4.27
N SER A 758 7.93 -51.59 4.67
CA SER A 758 8.25 -51.22 6.06
C SER A 758 7.72 -49.85 6.47
N GLY A 759 7.24 -49.04 5.52
CA GLY A 759 6.64 -47.73 5.79
C GLY A 759 5.36 -47.87 6.62
N TYR A 760 5.10 -46.87 7.48
CA TYR A 760 3.96 -46.90 8.39
C TYR A 760 2.60 -46.72 7.69
N ILE A 761 2.56 -46.13 6.49
CA ILE A 761 1.36 -46.05 5.64
C ILE A 761 1.19 -47.32 4.79
N GLY A 762 2.30 -47.90 4.35
CA GLY A 762 2.37 -49.12 3.54
C GLY A 762 2.85 -48.85 2.11
N ASN A 763 3.02 -49.90 1.31
CA ASN A 763 3.65 -49.76 -0.01
C ASN A 763 2.64 -49.39 -1.12
N PHE A 764 2.69 -48.18 -1.67
CA PHE A 764 1.92 -47.72 -2.84
C PHE A 764 2.75 -47.61 -4.12
N THR A 765 3.97 -48.16 -4.13
CA THR A 765 4.87 -48.20 -5.27
C THR A 765 5.32 -49.65 -5.54
N PRO A 766 4.41 -50.54 -5.98
CA PRO A 766 4.71 -51.96 -6.18
C PRO A 766 5.85 -52.22 -7.18
N PHE A 767 6.00 -51.41 -8.23
CA PHE A 767 7.11 -51.53 -9.17
C PHE A 767 8.43 -51.16 -8.50
N LEU A 768 8.50 -50.02 -7.79
CA LEU A 768 9.72 -49.64 -7.06
C LEU A 768 10.10 -50.65 -5.97
N ASP A 769 9.13 -51.26 -5.27
CA ASP A 769 9.42 -52.37 -4.34
C ASP A 769 9.96 -53.62 -5.05
N SER A 770 9.48 -53.91 -6.26
CA SER A 770 10.05 -55.00 -7.08
C SER A 770 11.47 -54.68 -7.55
N LEU A 771 11.75 -53.41 -7.83
CA LEU A 771 13.04 -52.92 -8.31
C LEU A 771 14.06 -52.87 -7.19
N SER A 772 13.66 -52.47 -5.97
CA SER A 772 14.54 -52.39 -4.79
C SER A 772 15.17 -53.75 -4.47
N LYS A 773 14.42 -54.84 -4.63
CA LYS A 773 14.87 -56.24 -4.48
C LYS A 773 15.90 -56.68 -5.52
N LYS A 774 16.10 -55.88 -6.57
CA LYS A 774 17.09 -56.09 -7.65
C LYS A 774 18.19 -55.02 -7.63
N SER A 775 18.21 -54.17 -6.62
CA SER A 775 19.06 -52.98 -6.53
C SER A 775 19.99 -53.04 -5.32
N LEU A 776 20.93 -52.10 -5.27
CA LEU A 776 21.54 -51.67 -4.01
C LEU A 776 20.58 -50.65 -3.37
N TYR A 777 19.93 -51.02 -2.27
CA TYR A 777 18.84 -50.25 -1.68
C TYR A 777 19.21 -49.74 -0.28
N TRP A 778 19.29 -48.42 -0.11
CA TRP A 778 19.41 -47.77 1.20
C TRP A 778 18.01 -47.38 1.68
N GLU A 779 17.55 -48.11 2.69
CA GLU A 779 16.23 -47.90 3.27
C GLU A 779 16.18 -46.62 4.12
N ASN A 780 17.30 -46.25 4.75
CA ASN A 780 17.43 -45.10 5.65
C ASN A 780 18.22 -43.96 4.98
N ASN A 781 17.79 -43.52 3.81
CA ASN A 781 18.37 -42.35 3.16
C ASN A 781 17.60 -41.07 3.55
N LEU A 782 18.36 -40.01 3.83
CA LEU A 782 17.86 -38.70 4.17
C LEU A 782 18.06 -37.74 3.00
N SER A 783 16.96 -37.13 2.55
CA SER A 783 17.02 -35.95 1.73
C SER A 783 17.70 -34.81 2.50
N SER A 784 18.48 -34.04 1.78
CA SER A 784 19.03 -32.78 2.30
C SER A 784 17.99 -31.68 2.51
N SER A 785 16.76 -31.85 2.02
CA SER A 785 15.75 -30.79 2.04
C SER A 785 14.33 -31.29 2.21
N GLY A 786 13.47 -30.43 2.75
CA GLY A 786 12.04 -30.68 2.86
C GLY A 786 11.22 -30.20 1.66
N ARG A 787 11.91 -29.67 0.63
CA ARG A 787 11.38 -29.11 -0.63
C ARG A 787 12.41 -29.31 -1.75
N THR A 788 11.97 -29.28 -3.00
CA THR A 788 12.82 -29.56 -4.18
C THR A 788 13.99 -28.58 -4.38
N PHE A 789 13.84 -27.30 -4.03
CA PHE A 789 14.75 -26.19 -4.37
C PHE A 789 16.25 -26.40 -4.09
N SER A 790 16.60 -27.23 -3.11
CA SER A 790 18.01 -27.46 -2.74
C SER A 790 18.54 -28.86 -3.08
N VAL A 791 17.68 -29.76 -3.57
CA VAL A 791 18.04 -31.16 -3.85
C VAL A 791 19.02 -31.27 -5.03
N LEU A 792 18.87 -30.47 -6.08
CA LEU A 792 19.80 -30.53 -7.22
C LEU A 792 21.25 -30.18 -6.81
N PRO A 793 21.53 -29.05 -6.13
CA PRO A 793 22.87 -28.74 -5.61
C PRO A 793 23.45 -29.80 -4.67
N THR A 794 22.66 -30.33 -3.74
CA THR A 794 23.13 -31.25 -2.70
C THR A 794 23.34 -32.66 -3.26
N LEU A 795 22.41 -33.17 -4.07
CA LEU A 795 22.49 -34.48 -4.68
C LEU A 795 23.60 -34.56 -5.73
N THR A 796 23.70 -33.55 -6.61
CA THR A 796 24.64 -33.57 -7.75
C THR A 796 25.98 -32.91 -7.45
N GLY A 797 26.11 -32.16 -6.38
CA GLY A 797 27.37 -31.49 -6.04
C GLY A 797 27.77 -31.60 -4.58
N SER A 798 26.98 -32.27 -3.73
CA SER A 798 27.24 -32.33 -2.28
C SER A 798 27.46 -30.94 -1.68
N LEU A 799 26.73 -29.94 -2.18
CA LEU A 799 26.97 -28.51 -1.90
C LEU A 799 26.22 -28.04 -0.65
N PRO A 800 26.76 -27.06 0.11
CA PRO A 800 26.04 -26.44 1.22
C PRO A 800 24.83 -25.60 0.76
N PHE A 801 24.05 -25.05 1.70
CA PHE A 801 22.75 -24.43 1.40
C PHE A 801 22.76 -22.91 1.15
N ALA A 802 23.76 -22.15 1.60
CA ALA A 802 23.68 -20.69 1.70
C ALA A 802 22.57 -20.25 2.67
N SER A 803 22.28 -18.95 2.77
CA SER A 803 21.24 -18.47 3.70
C SER A 803 19.85 -18.94 3.33
N HIS A 804 19.51 -18.95 2.03
CA HIS A 804 18.15 -19.17 1.56
C HIS A 804 17.98 -20.33 0.58
N GLY A 805 19.04 -21.07 0.33
CA GLY A 805 19.12 -22.06 -0.75
C GLY A 805 20.28 -21.73 -1.68
N PHE A 806 20.99 -22.77 -2.14
CA PHE A 806 22.22 -22.56 -2.90
C PHE A 806 21.93 -21.85 -4.22
N LEU A 807 20.78 -22.16 -4.83
CA LEU A 807 20.31 -21.58 -6.09
C LEU A 807 19.72 -20.19 -5.94
N GLU A 808 19.42 -19.71 -4.72
CA GLU A 808 18.85 -18.38 -4.48
C GLU A 808 19.88 -17.25 -4.62
N GLN A 809 21.17 -17.59 -4.66
CA GLN A 809 22.24 -16.60 -4.78
C GLN A 809 22.18 -15.88 -6.15
N ASP A 810 22.39 -14.56 -6.15
CA ASP A 810 22.48 -13.74 -7.38
C ASP A 810 23.50 -14.30 -8.38
N THR A 811 24.64 -14.78 -7.85
CA THR A 811 25.73 -15.37 -8.63
C THR A 811 26.20 -16.62 -7.92
N LEU A 812 26.22 -17.75 -8.65
CA LEU A 812 26.69 -19.02 -8.11
C LEU A 812 28.22 -18.97 -7.96
N PRO A 813 28.78 -19.26 -6.78
CA PRO A 813 30.23 -19.30 -6.59
C PRO A 813 30.84 -20.49 -7.36
N ALA A 814 32.15 -20.46 -7.62
CA ALA A 814 32.84 -21.59 -8.23
C ALA A 814 32.63 -22.88 -7.42
N HIS A 815 32.13 -23.94 -8.06
CA HIS A 815 31.81 -25.22 -7.42
C HIS A 815 31.78 -26.38 -8.42
N PHE A 816 32.13 -27.57 -7.94
CA PHE A 816 32.09 -28.82 -8.69
C PHE A 816 30.75 -29.55 -8.51
N ASN A 817 30.23 -30.13 -9.59
CA ASN A 817 29.04 -30.98 -9.56
C ASN A 817 29.15 -32.08 -10.64
N LEU A 818 28.28 -33.09 -10.59
CA LEU A 818 28.30 -34.24 -11.51
C LEU A 818 28.22 -33.81 -12.96
N PHE A 819 27.37 -32.83 -13.30
CA PHE A 819 27.24 -32.35 -14.67
C PHE A 819 28.56 -31.82 -15.21
N ASN A 820 29.19 -30.87 -14.52
CA ASN A 820 30.41 -30.24 -15.03
C ASN A 820 31.61 -31.20 -15.02
N ILE A 821 31.74 -32.07 -14.01
CA ILE A 821 32.82 -33.06 -13.94
C ILE A 821 32.68 -34.12 -15.03
N LEU A 822 31.50 -34.72 -15.19
CA LEU A 822 31.30 -35.78 -16.18
C LEU A 822 31.39 -35.24 -17.61
N LYS A 823 30.86 -34.03 -17.86
CA LYS A 823 31.04 -33.36 -19.15
C LYS A 823 32.50 -33.16 -19.51
N ALA A 824 33.33 -32.71 -18.56
CA ALA A 824 34.77 -32.57 -18.78
C ALA A 824 35.49 -33.89 -19.07
N ASN A 825 34.88 -35.02 -18.69
CA ASN A 825 35.35 -36.38 -18.99
C ASN A 825 34.65 -37.01 -20.20
N GLY A 826 34.02 -36.19 -21.06
CA GLY A 826 33.45 -36.65 -22.33
C GLY A 826 32.04 -37.22 -22.26
N PHE A 827 31.32 -37.03 -21.16
CA PHE A 827 29.91 -37.42 -21.08
C PHE A 827 29.02 -36.39 -21.76
N ASN A 828 28.01 -36.84 -22.52
CA ASN A 828 26.88 -35.99 -22.88
C ASN A 828 25.99 -35.77 -21.65
N THR A 829 25.62 -34.53 -21.34
CA THR A 829 24.87 -34.20 -20.11
C THR A 829 23.47 -33.66 -20.39
N GLY A 830 22.47 -34.09 -19.64
CA GLY A 830 21.09 -33.68 -19.85
C GLY A 830 20.25 -33.55 -18.58
N PHE A 831 19.37 -32.56 -18.56
CA PHE A 831 18.35 -32.37 -17.51
C PHE A 831 16.96 -32.38 -18.17
N PHE A 832 16.07 -33.23 -17.66
CA PHE A 832 14.72 -33.42 -18.19
C PHE A 832 13.68 -33.15 -17.10
N TYR A 833 12.82 -32.19 -17.35
CA TYR A 833 11.78 -31.75 -16.43
C TYR A 833 10.48 -31.44 -17.20
N GLY A 834 9.33 -31.72 -16.60
CA GLY A 834 8.02 -31.45 -17.21
C GLY A 834 7.53 -30.01 -17.00
N GLY A 835 8.09 -29.30 -16.01
CA GLY A 835 7.65 -27.98 -15.60
C GLY A 835 8.55 -26.83 -16.08
N ASN A 836 8.39 -25.69 -15.44
CA ASN A 836 9.14 -24.47 -15.69
C ASN A 836 10.55 -24.55 -15.07
N SER A 837 11.61 -24.68 -15.89
CA SER A 837 13.00 -24.74 -15.38
C SER A 837 13.50 -23.43 -14.74
N LYS A 838 12.80 -22.30 -14.92
CA LYS A 838 13.11 -21.04 -14.22
C LYS A 838 12.63 -21.03 -12.78
N PHE A 839 11.63 -21.86 -12.46
CA PHE A 839 11.17 -22.07 -11.09
C PHE A 839 12.33 -22.64 -10.25
N ASP A 840 12.53 -22.12 -9.04
CA ASP A 840 13.64 -22.48 -8.15
C ASP A 840 15.04 -22.35 -8.82
N PHE A 841 15.13 -21.51 -9.85
CA PHE A 841 16.37 -21.22 -10.58
C PHE A 841 17.12 -22.46 -11.11
N MET A 842 16.41 -23.53 -11.47
CA MET A 842 17.05 -24.74 -12.00
C MET A 842 17.82 -24.46 -13.30
N GLU A 843 17.28 -23.65 -14.21
CA GLU A 843 17.93 -23.21 -15.46
C GLU A 843 19.26 -22.51 -15.18
N LYS A 844 19.33 -21.69 -14.11
CA LYS A 844 20.56 -21.01 -13.68
C LYS A 844 21.64 -22.02 -13.30
N PHE A 845 21.26 -23.08 -12.57
CA PHE A 845 22.17 -24.16 -12.20
C PHE A 845 22.65 -24.98 -13.40
N MET A 846 21.74 -25.32 -14.33
CA MET A 846 22.07 -26.08 -15.54
C MET A 846 23.00 -25.28 -16.46
N THR A 847 22.73 -23.98 -16.62
CA THR A 847 23.56 -23.05 -17.41
C THR A 847 24.97 -22.93 -16.81
N TYR A 848 25.08 -22.72 -15.49
CA TYR A 848 26.36 -22.69 -14.80
C TYR A 848 27.13 -24.01 -14.99
N SER A 849 26.43 -25.14 -14.88
CA SER A 849 27.00 -26.48 -14.99
C SER A 849 27.32 -26.89 -16.42
N LYS A 850 26.96 -26.05 -17.40
CA LYS A 850 27.14 -26.27 -18.84
C LYS A 850 26.47 -27.56 -19.33
N VAL A 851 25.26 -27.85 -18.87
CA VAL A 851 24.50 -29.03 -19.34
C VAL A 851 24.28 -28.93 -20.87
N ASP A 852 24.48 -30.03 -21.61
CA ASP A 852 24.32 -30.05 -23.07
C ASP A 852 22.87 -29.95 -23.51
N THR A 853 21.98 -30.65 -22.80
CA THR A 853 20.55 -30.76 -23.14
C THR A 853 19.68 -30.33 -21.96
N LEU A 854 18.94 -29.24 -22.12
CA LEU A 854 17.91 -28.81 -21.17
C LEU A 854 16.53 -29.06 -21.81
N VAL A 855 15.75 -29.95 -21.21
CA VAL A 855 14.34 -30.21 -21.58
C VAL A 855 13.46 -29.77 -20.43
N ASP A 856 12.60 -28.82 -20.71
CA ASP A 856 11.62 -28.23 -19.80
C ASP A 856 10.27 -28.05 -20.51
N GLN A 857 9.27 -27.44 -19.86
CA GLN A 857 7.91 -27.35 -20.39
C GLN A 857 7.78 -26.78 -21.81
N TRP A 858 8.75 -25.97 -22.29
CA TRP A 858 8.73 -25.39 -23.63
C TRP A 858 9.28 -26.34 -24.71
N SER A 859 9.85 -27.47 -24.30
CA SER A 859 10.43 -28.49 -25.17
C SER A 859 9.43 -29.58 -25.60
N TYR A 860 8.20 -29.54 -25.08
CA TYR A 860 7.14 -30.51 -25.36
C TYR A 860 6.09 -29.93 -26.31
N ALA A 861 5.57 -30.79 -27.17
CA ALA A 861 4.46 -30.52 -28.08
C ALA A 861 3.55 -31.75 -28.15
N GLU A 862 2.40 -31.63 -28.82
CA GLU A 862 1.55 -32.78 -29.15
C GLU A 862 2.41 -33.92 -29.74
N PRO A 863 2.28 -35.18 -29.28
CA PRO A 863 1.18 -35.74 -28.47
C PRO A 863 1.42 -35.78 -26.94
N TYR A 864 2.43 -35.08 -26.41
CA TYR A 864 2.71 -35.08 -24.97
C TYR A 864 1.60 -34.36 -24.19
N LYS A 865 1.19 -34.93 -23.05
CA LYS A 865 0.11 -34.39 -22.24
C LYS A 865 0.62 -33.58 -21.06
N LYS A 866 0.03 -32.40 -20.87
CA LYS A 866 0.13 -31.65 -19.61
C LYS A 866 -0.70 -32.32 -18.52
N LEU A 867 -0.30 -32.13 -17.27
CA LEU A 867 -1.14 -32.43 -16.11
C LEU A 867 -2.43 -31.59 -16.20
N PRO A 868 -3.59 -32.09 -15.71
CA PRO A 868 -4.83 -31.34 -15.76
C PRO A 868 -4.71 -29.98 -15.06
N GLU A 869 -5.32 -28.95 -15.66
CA GLU A 869 -5.31 -27.59 -15.13
C GLU A 869 -6.26 -27.42 -13.93
N LYS A 870 -5.91 -26.51 -13.03
CA LYS A 870 -6.78 -26.02 -11.97
C LYS A 870 -6.76 -24.50 -11.99
N GLY A 871 -7.91 -23.87 -12.25
CA GLY A 871 -7.96 -22.41 -12.39
C GLY A 871 -7.38 -21.86 -13.69
N GLY A 872 -7.20 -22.71 -14.71
CA GLY A 872 -6.72 -22.32 -16.05
C GLY A 872 -5.21 -22.49 -16.26
N GLU A 873 -4.47 -22.97 -15.26
CA GLU A 873 -3.02 -23.20 -15.34
C GLU A 873 -2.65 -24.62 -14.88
N SER A 874 -1.55 -25.17 -15.41
CA SER A 874 -1.01 -26.51 -15.09
C SER A 874 0.45 -26.42 -14.66
N TRP A 875 0.90 -27.31 -13.76
CA TRP A 875 2.30 -27.36 -13.32
C TRP A 875 3.28 -27.72 -14.45
N GLY A 876 2.81 -28.44 -15.48
CA GLY A 876 3.66 -28.88 -16.57
C GLY A 876 3.20 -30.19 -17.19
N TYR A 877 4.14 -30.92 -17.78
CA TYR A 877 3.92 -32.24 -18.41
C TYR A 877 4.00 -33.38 -17.40
N GLU A 878 3.20 -34.42 -17.64
CA GLU A 878 3.14 -35.62 -16.80
C GLU A 878 4.43 -36.43 -16.83
N ASP A 879 4.65 -37.29 -15.83
CA ASP A 879 5.91 -38.03 -15.69
C ASP A 879 6.18 -38.98 -16.87
N GLN A 880 5.11 -39.58 -17.42
CA GLN A 880 5.16 -40.40 -18.63
C GLN A 880 5.76 -39.61 -19.81
N ALA A 881 5.39 -38.34 -19.95
CA ALA A 881 5.90 -37.48 -20.99
C ALA A 881 7.39 -37.16 -20.78
N VAL A 882 7.80 -36.86 -19.54
CA VAL A 882 9.22 -36.61 -19.20
C VAL A 882 10.09 -37.82 -19.56
N PHE A 883 9.67 -39.01 -19.15
CA PHE A 883 10.37 -40.27 -19.45
C PHE A 883 10.43 -40.56 -20.94
N ALA A 884 9.30 -40.45 -21.64
CA ALA A 884 9.24 -40.67 -23.08
C ALA A 884 10.07 -39.63 -23.85
N LYS A 885 10.12 -38.37 -23.39
CA LYS A 885 10.91 -37.32 -24.02
C LYS A 885 12.41 -37.56 -23.88
N MET A 886 12.86 -38.07 -22.73
CA MET A 886 14.26 -38.49 -22.57
C MET A 886 14.64 -39.60 -23.56
N LEU A 887 13.78 -40.62 -23.72
CA LEU A 887 13.98 -41.70 -24.69
C LEU A 887 13.92 -41.22 -26.14
N GLU A 888 13.11 -40.19 -26.43
CA GLU A 888 13.05 -39.54 -27.74
C GLU A 888 14.36 -38.80 -28.05
N VAL A 889 14.85 -37.98 -27.13
CA VAL A 889 16.00 -37.09 -27.34
C VAL A 889 17.32 -37.86 -27.26
N GLN A 890 17.52 -38.71 -26.26
CA GLN A 890 18.78 -39.45 -26.09
C GLN A 890 18.78 -40.72 -26.94
N LYS A 891 19.50 -40.71 -28.06
CA LYS A 891 19.74 -41.90 -28.88
C LYS A 891 20.90 -42.74 -28.35
N VAL A 892 20.96 -44.02 -28.72
CA VAL A 892 22.09 -44.89 -28.38
C VAL A 892 23.33 -44.37 -29.09
N GLN A 893 24.42 -44.16 -28.35
CA GLN A 893 25.67 -43.61 -28.86
C GLN A 893 26.87 -44.26 -28.17
N GLN A 894 28.06 -44.09 -28.76
CA GLN A 894 29.31 -44.67 -28.24
C GLN A 894 29.87 -43.91 -27.03
N THR A 895 29.58 -42.61 -26.93
CA THR A 895 30.02 -41.76 -25.81
C THR A 895 29.08 -41.93 -24.61
N PRO A 896 29.60 -42.05 -23.39
CA PRO A 896 28.75 -42.17 -22.21
C PRO A 896 27.91 -40.91 -22.02
N TYR A 897 26.79 -41.02 -21.30
CA TYR A 897 25.97 -39.86 -20.95
C TYR A 897 25.54 -39.87 -19.49
N PHE A 898 25.27 -38.67 -18.98
CA PHE A 898 24.66 -38.43 -17.69
C PHE A 898 23.36 -37.64 -17.86
N HIS A 899 22.24 -38.25 -17.49
CA HIS A 899 20.93 -37.60 -17.50
C HIS A 899 20.30 -37.59 -16.11
N LEU A 900 19.76 -36.44 -15.72
CA LEU A 900 18.95 -36.30 -14.52
C LEU A 900 17.51 -35.94 -14.94
N LEU A 901 16.57 -36.74 -14.47
CA LEU A 901 15.14 -36.57 -14.70
C LEU A 901 14.48 -36.17 -13.38
N LEU A 902 13.65 -35.13 -13.41
CA LEU A 902 12.86 -34.68 -12.26
C LEU A 902 11.37 -34.85 -12.59
N THR A 903 10.66 -35.60 -11.76
CA THR A 903 9.21 -35.84 -11.92
C THR A 903 8.39 -34.68 -11.35
N LEU A 904 7.07 -34.68 -11.60
CA LEU A 904 6.18 -33.57 -11.25
C LEU A 904 4.76 -34.02 -10.85
N SER A 905 4.31 -35.22 -11.24
CA SER A 905 2.89 -35.61 -11.17
C SER A 905 2.37 -35.81 -9.74
N THR A 906 3.26 -35.96 -8.77
CA THR A 906 3.01 -36.09 -7.32
C THR A 906 3.03 -34.75 -6.59
N HIS A 907 2.80 -33.64 -7.30
CA HIS A 907 2.75 -32.29 -6.71
C HIS A 907 1.30 -31.83 -6.47
N ASN A 908 1.05 -31.06 -5.40
CA ASN A 908 -0.25 -30.45 -5.10
C ASN A 908 -0.73 -29.59 -6.28
N PRO A 909 -1.96 -29.73 -6.83
CA PRO A 909 -3.18 -30.35 -6.28
C PRO A 909 -3.40 -31.85 -6.55
N PHE A 910 -2.36 -32.60 -6.95
CA PHE A 910 -2.39 -34.05 -7.22
C PHE A 910 -3.38 -34.42 -8.34
N LEU A 911 -3.44 -33.58 -9.38
CA LEU A 911 -4.23 -33.84 -10.57
C LEU A 911 -3.38 -34.62 -11.57
N ILE A 912 -3.88 -35.75 -12.02
CA ILE A 912 -3.22 -36.63 -12.99
C ILE A 912 -4.14 -36.95 -14.16
N ASN A 913 -3.57 -37.21 -15.33
CA ASN A 913 -4.34 -37.76 -16.44
C ASN A 913 -4.78 -39.21 -16.13
N ASN A 914 -5.89 -39.64 -16.73
CA ASN A 914 -6.45 -40.98 -16.53
C ASN A 914 -6.76 -41.33 -15.05
N ALA A 915 -7.10 -40.34 -14.21
CA ALA A 915 -7.35 -40.54 -12.77
C ALA A 915 -8.27 -41.73 -12.45
N ALA A 916 -9.35 -41.92 -13.22
CA ALA A 916 -10.30 -43.04 -13.02
C ALA A 916 -9.66 -44.44 -13.13
N PHE A 917 -8.58 -44.59 -13.90
CA PHE A 917 -7.83 -45.84 -13.98
C PHE A 917 -7.01 -46.07 -12.70
N TYR A 918 -6.27 -45.05 -12.26
CA TYR A 918 -5.42 -45.14 -11.07
C TYR A 918 -6.24 -45.19 -9.76
N GLU A 919 -7.44 -44.60 -9.73
CA GLU A 919 -8.40 -44.79 -8.63
C GLU A 919 -8.85 -46.26 -8.50
N LYS A 920 -9.12 -46.93 -9.62
CA LYS A 920 -9.41 -48.38 -9.59
C LYS A 920 -8.20 -49.20 -9.14
N LEU A 921 -6.99 -48.80 -9.51
CA LEU A 921 -5.76 -49.44 -9.05
C LEU A 921 -5.57 -49.25 -7.54
N PHE A 922 -5.86 -48.06 -7.03
CA PHE A 922 -5.87 -47.76 -5.60
C PHE A 922 -6.88 -48.62 -4.84
N ASP A 923 -8.11 -48.75 -5.34
CA ASP A 923 -9.12 -49.61 -4.70
C ASP A 923 -8.70 -51.09 -4.69
N LYS A 924 -8.09 -51.58 -5.78
CA LYS A 924 -7.48 -52.92 -5.82
C LYS A 924 -6.36 -53.06 -4.80
N ARG A 925 -5.50 -52.05 -4.67
CA ARG A 925 -4.40 -52.02 -3.70
C ARG A 925 -4.90 -52.15 -2.27
N LEU A 926 -6.00 -51.47 -1.91
CA LEU A 926 -6.64 -51.58 -0.59
C LEU A 926 -7.29 -52.96 -0.32
N ALA A 927 -7.63 -53.70 -1.37
CA ALA A 927 -8.27 -55.01 -1.29
C ALA A 927 -7.28 -56.18 -1.06
N LEU A 928 -5.97 -56.00 -1.28
CA LEU A 928 -4.94 -57.06 -1.21
C LEU A 928 -4.71 -57.66 0.20
N GLY A 929 -5.34 -57.12 1.25
CA GLY A 929 -5.37 -57.71 2.59
C GLY A 929 -4.11 -57.50 3.45
N ASP A 930 -3.12 -56.78 2.95
CA ASP A 930 -1.81 -56.52 3.58
C ASP A 930 -1.75 -55.21 4.39
N LEU A 931 -2.81 -54.40 4.35
CA LEU A 931 -2.96 -53.18 5.16
C LEU A 931 -3.89 -53.41 6.36
N THR A 932 -3.49 -52.93 7.53
CA THR A 932 -4.34 -52.92 8.74
C THR A 932 -5.58 -52.01 8.54
N PRO A 933 -6.67 -52.20 9.31
CA PRO A 933 -7.86 -51.35 9.22
C PRO A 933 -7.56 -49.85 9.35
N ASP A 934 -6.65 -49.47 10.26
CA ASP A 934 -6.26 -48.08 10.47
C ASP A 934 -5.47 -47.51 9.28
N ARG A 935 -4.55 -48.30 8.71
CA ARG A 935 -3.82 -47.91 7.48
C ARG A 935 -4.75 -47.75 6.28
N LYS A 936 -5.77 -48.61 6.15
CA LYS A 936 -6.80 -48.47 5.09
C LYS A 936 -7.59 -47.18 5.26
N LYS A 937 -8.01 -46.86 6.48
CA LYS A 937 -8.72 -45.62 6.80
C LYS A 937 -7.85 -44.39 6.47
N TRP A 938 -6.58 -44.42 6.86
CA TRP A 938 -5.62 -43.36 6.56
C TRP A 938 -5.40 -43.18 5.05
N ALA A 939 -5.22 -44.29 4.32
CA ALA A 939 -5.03 -44.25 2.87
C ALA A 939 -6.24 -43.66 2.15
N LEU A 940 -7.46 -43.95 2.61
CA LEU A 940 -8.69 -43.35 2.07
C LEU A 940 -8.75 -41.84 2.30
N GLN A 941 -8.23 -41.32 3.41
CA GLN A 941 -8.17 -39.88 3.70
C GLN A 941 -7.17 -39.15 2.80
N ASN A 942 -6.12 -39.83 2.34
CA ASN A 942 -5.07 -39.29 1.47
C ASN A 942 -5.13 -39.89 0.05
N ARG A 943 -6.35 -40.22 -0.42
CA ARG A 943 -6.58 -40.93 -1.69
C ARG A 943 -5.92 -40.23 -2.88
N LYS A 944 -6.05 -38.89 -3.00
CA LYS A 944 -5.53 -38.14 -4.16
C LYS A 944 -4.02 -38.27 -4.29
N GLN A 945 -3.32 -38.10 -3.17
CA GLN A 945 -1.86 -38.23 -3.09
C GLN A 945 -1.42 -39.64 -3.47
N LEU A 946 -2.02 -40.67 -2.84
CA LEU A 946 -1.63 -42.05 -3.10
C LEU A 946 -2.01 -42.54 -4.51
N VAL A 947 -3.08 -42.00 -5.11
CA VAL A 947 -3.42 -42.23 -6.51
C VAL A 947 -2.36 -41.63 -7.45
N SER A 948 -1.85 -40.43 -7.15
CA SER A 948 -0.73 -39.85 -7.91
C SER A 948 0.57 -40.64 -7.77
N VAL A 949 0.84 -41.22 -6.59
CA VAL A 949 1.99 -42.12 -6.38
C VAL A 949 1.88 -43.39 -7.22
N LEU A 950 0.69 -43.97 -7.35
CA LEU A 950 0.46 -45.13 -8.22
C LEU A 950 0.64 -44.79 -9.71
N ASN A 951 0.25 -43.58 -10.12
CA ASN A 951 0.50 -43.08 -11.49
C ASN A 951 1.99 -42.93 -11.79
N LEU A 952 2.74 -42.37 -10.84
CA LEU A 952 4.20 -42.26 -10.92
C LEU A 952 4.89 -43.64 -10.98
N ASP A 953 4.49 -44.59 -10.12
CA ASP A 953 5.06 -45.94 -10.09
C ASP A 953 4.83 -46.70 -11.42
N ASP A 954 3.65 -46.52 -12.01
CA ASP A 954 3.30 -47.02 -13.34
C ASP A 954 4.12 -46.33 -14.46
N ALA A 955 4.33 -45.02 -14.37
CA ALA A 955 5.19 -44.27 -15.30
C ALA A 955 6.64 -44.78 -15.26
N LEU A 956 7.18 -45.03 -14.06
CA LEU A 956 8.50 -45.60 -13.85
C LEU A 956 8.59 -47.03 -14.39
N GLN A 957 7.57 -47.86 -14.15
CA GLN A 957 7.50 -49.21 -14.70
C GLN A 957 7.60 -49.18 -16.23
N GLN A 958 6.79 -48.33 -16.87
CA GLN A 958 6.79 -48.19 -18.32
C GLN A 958 8.14 -47.66 -18.84
N PHE A 959 8.74 -46.66 -18.18
CA PHE A 959 10.07 -46.16 -18.52
C PHE A 959 11.12 -47.28 -18.52
N PHE A 960 11.18 -48.10 -17.47
CA PHE A 960 12.13 -49.21 -17.41
C PHE A 960 11.84 -50.29 -18.44
N MET A 961 10.57 -50.61 -18.71
CA MET A 961 10.19 -51.55 -19.77
C MET A 961 10.63 -51.08 -21.15
N ASP A 962 10.52 -49.78 -21.43
CA ASP A 962 10.95 -49.22 -22.71
C ASP A 962 12.46 -49.06 -22.80
N TYR A 963 13.10 -48.64 -21.71
CA TYR A 963 14.56 -48.51 -21.66
C TYR A 963 15.24 -49.88 -21.79
N GLN A 964 14.70 -50.95 -21.21
CA GLN A 964 15.21 -52.32 -21.34
C GLN A 964 15.34 -52.81 -22.78
N LYS A 965 14.58 -52.22 -23.72
CA LYS A 965 14.63 -52.55 -25.15
C LYS A 965 15.87 -51.96 -25.84
N ARG A 966 16.59 -51.05 -25.20
CA ARG A 966 17.74 -50.35 -25.78
C ARG A 966 19.03 -51.15 -25.62
N ALA A 967 19.91 -51.05 -26.62
CA ALA A 967 21.21 -51.74 -26.62
C ALA A 967 22.15 -51.25 -25.51
N ASP A 968 22.01 -50.01 -25.05
CA ASP A 968 22.82 -49.41 -23.98
C ASP A 968 22.33 -49.74 -22.56
N PHE A 969 21.19 -50.42 -22.40
CA PHE A 969 20.65 -50.80 -21.08
C PHE A 969 21.63 -51.65 -20.27
N ALA A 970 22.28 -52.63 -20.91
CA ALA A 970 23.24 -53.53 -20.26
C ALA A 970 24.46 -52.80 -19.65
N ASN A 971 24.76 -51.58 -20.10
CA ASN A 971 25.86 -50.75 -19.63
C ASN A 971 25.37 -49.40 -19.06
N THR A 972 24.24 -49.40 -18.34
CA THR A 972 23.68 -48.19 -17.71
C THR A 972 23.46 -48.39 -16.21
N ILE A 973 23.76 -47.36 -15.44
CA ILE A 973 23.52 -47.25 -14.00
C ILE A 973 22.37 -46.28 -13.77
N PHE A 974 21.35 -46.75 -13.04
CA PHE A 974 20.20 -45.96 -12.63
C PHE A 974 20.27 -45.66 -11.14
N ILE A 975 19.95 -44.43 -10.76
CA ILE A 975 19.75 -44.03 -9.37
C ILE A 975 18.35 -43.48 -9.26
N ILE A 976 17.58 -43.97 -8.29
CA ILE A 976 16.22 -43.50 -8.03
C ILE A 976 16.15 -43.08 -6.57
N THR A 977 15.71 -41.84 -6.33
CA THR A 977 15.51 -41.31 -4.98
C THR A 977 14.40 -40.28 -4.97
N GLY A 978 13.73 -40.13 -3.83
CA GLY A 978 12.83 -39.00 -3.60
C GLY A 978 13.61 -37.72 -3.37
N ASP A 979 13.05 -36.59 -3.77
CA ASP A 979 13.58 -35.28 -3.41
C ASP A 979 13.23 -34.91 -1.96
N HIS A 980 12.03 -35.24 -1.49
CA HIS A 980 11.57 -35.19 -0.10
C HIS A 980 10.29 -36.03 0.04
N ALA A 981 9.79 -36.21 1.27
CA ALA A 981 8.43 -36.73 1.45
C ALA A 981 7.39 -35.62 1.22
N MET A 982 6.24 -35.93 0.59
CA MET A 982 5.10 -35.00 0.45
C MET A 982 4.69 -34.38 1.81
N PRO A 983 4.84 -33.06 2.00
CA PRO A 983 4.39 -32.40 3.23
C PRO A 983 2.86 -32.41 3.42
N GLU A 984 2.09 -32.57 2.33
CA GLU A 984 0.63 -32.62 2.34
C GLU A 984 0.09 -33.89 2.99
N ILE A 985 0.92 -34.93 3.04
CA ILE A 985 0.68 -36.17 3.79
C ILE A 985 1.08 -35.94 5.25
N PRO A 986 0.19 -36.16 6.23
CA PRO A 986 0.55 -36.07 7.65
C PRO A 986 1.71 -37.02 7.98
N LEU A 987 2.83 -36.43 8.39
CA LEU A 987 4.04 -37.12 8.83
C LEU A 987 3.92 -37.50 10.31
N GLU A 988 4.38 -38.70 10.71
CA GLU A 988 4.32 -39.16 12.11
C GLU A 988 5.41 -38.51 12.95
N SER A 989 6.59 -38.35 12.37
CA SER A 989 7.78 -37.75 12.99
C SER A 989 8.38 -36.65 12.11
N LYS A 990 9.27 -35.82 12.67
CA LYS A 990 9.86 -34.70 11.91
C LYS A 990 10.84 -35.17 10.85
N ILE A 991 11.61 -36.22 11.14
CA ILE A 991 12.59 -36.79 10.21
C ILE A 991 11.94 -37.42 8.98
N ASP A 992 10.66 -37.84 9.06
CA ASP A 992 9.92 -38.43 7.92
C ASP A 992 9.90 -37.52 6.70
N ARG A 993 9.95 -36.20 6.91
CA ARG A 993 10.00 -35.19 5.84
C ARG A 993 11.19 -35.41 4.91
N TYR A 994 12.29 -35.88 5.48
CA TYR A 994 13.55 -36.12 4.81
C TYR A 994 13.75 -37.60 4.47
N HIS A 995 12.97 -38.52 5.06
CA HIS A 995 13.16 -39.95 4.85
C HIS A 995 12.63 -40.39 3.48
N VAL A 996 13.57 -40.59 2.56
CA VAL A 996 13.28 -40.95 1.16
C VAL A 996 14.08 -42.19 0.75
N PRO A 997 13.54 -43.08 -0.09
CA PRO A 997 14.30 -44.23 -0.56
C PRO A 997 15.49 -43.77 -1.42
N LEU A 998 16.58 -44.54 -1.41
CA LEU A 998 17.68 -44.43 -2.37
C LEU A 998 18.00 -45.82 -2.91
N MET A 999 17.86 -46.01 -4.22
CA MET A 999 18.22 -47.27 -4.86
C MET A 999 19.10 -47.06 -6.08
N ILE A 1000 20.12 -47.92 -6.21
CA ILE A 1000 21.00 -47.97 -7.38
C ILE A 1000 20.73 -49.29 -8.10
N TYR A 1001 20.23 -49.20 -9.33
CA TYR A 1001 19.91 -50.34 -10.18
C TYR A 1001 20.82 -50.37 -11.41
N SER A 1002 21.32 -51.56 -11.78
CA SER A 1002 22.01 -51.76 -13.05
C SER A 1002 22.07 -53.25 -13.40
N PRO A 1003 22.02 -53.61 -14.70
CA PRO A 1003 22.37 -54.97 -15.14
C PRO A 1003 23.80 -55.38 -14.79
N LEU A 1004 24.69 -54.42 -14.50
CA LEU A 1004 26.07 -54.68 -14.08
C LEU A 1004 26.19 -55.11 -12.60
N LEU A 1005 25.11 -55.08 -11.80
CA LEU A 1005 25.17 -55.50 -10.41
C LEU A 1005 25.44 -57.01 -10.31
N LYS A 1006 26.39 -57.39 -9.45
CA LYS A 1006 26.68 -58.79 -9.11
C LYS A 1006 25.54 -59.44 -8.34
N ALA A 1007 24.94 -58.69 -7.42
CA ALA A 1007 23.82 -59.10 -6.59
C ALA A 1007 23.09 -57.85 -6.06
N ALA A 1008 21.82 -58.02 -5.70
CA ALA A 1008 21.06 -57.02 -4.96
C ALA A 1008 21.46 -57.03 -3.47
N HIS A 1009 21.37 -55.87 -2.82
CA HIS A 1009 21.68 -55.75 -1.39
C HIS A 1009 20.88 -54.62 -0.74
N THR A 1010 20.44 -54.83 0.51
CA THR A 1010 19.74 -53.81 1.29
C THR A 1010 20.62 -53.31 2.44
N PHE A 1011 20.77 -52.00 2.53
CA PHE A 1011 21.54 -51.30 3.55
C PHE A 1011 20.60 -50.56 4.50
N ARG A 1012 20.85 -50.69 5.81
CA ARG A 1012 20.11 -49.98 6.87
C ARG A 1012 20.89 -48.83 7.48
N HIS A 1013 22.09 -48.57 6.99
CA HIS A 1013 22.89 -47.44 7.46
C HIS A 1013 22.27 -46.13 6.98
N LYS A 1014 22.31 -45.14 7.86
CA LYS A 1014 21.87 -43.78 7.56
C LYS A 1014 22.84 -43.15 6.56
N VAL A 1015 22.29 -42.72 5.44
CA VAL A 1015 23.02 -41.98 4.39
C VAL A 1015 22.22 -40.76 4.00
N SER A 1016 22.80 -39.85 3.24
CA SER A 1016 22.10 -38.66 2.76
C SER A 1016 22.35 -38.39 1.28
N HIS A 1017 21.56 -37.49 0.70
CA HIS A 1017 21.82 -37.00 -0.67
C HIS A 1017 23.23 -36.45 -0.87
N PHE A 1018 23.87 -35.90 0.18
CA PHE A 1018 25.26 -35.43 0.12
C PHE A 1018 26.26 -36.53 -0.24
N ASP A 1019 25.92 -37.79 0.02
CA ASP A 1019 26.83 -38.93 -0.12
C ASP A 1019 26.78 -39.55 -1.52
N VAL A 1020 25.78 -39.22 -2.34
CA VAL A 1020 25.57 -39.81 -3.67
C VAL A 1020 26.68 -39.41 -4.65
N THR A 1021 26.87 -38.10 -4.89
CA THR A 1021 27.89 -37.61 -5.83
C THR A 1021 29.31 -38.08 -5.51
N PRO A 1022 29.81 -37.96 -4.27
CA PRO A 1022 31.15 -38.44 -3.92
C PRO A 1022 31.32 -39.94 -4.23
N SER A 1023 30.29 -40.76 -3.97
CA SER A 1023 30.32 -42.21 -4.24
C SER A 1023 30.44 -42.55 -5.72
N LEU A 1024 29.65 -41.87 -6.54
CA LEU A 1024 29.65 -42.10 -7.99
C LEU A 1024 30.99 -41.72 -8.60
N LEU A 1025 31.55 -40.57 -8.20
CA LEU A 1025 32.82 -40.12 -8.74
C LEU A 1025 33.99 -40.98 -8.27
N ALA A 1026 33.95 -41.49 -7.03
CA ALA A 1026 34.92 -42.49 -6.56
C ALA A 1026 34.84 -43.78 -7.39
N PHE A 1027 33.62 -44.28 -7.67
CA PHE A 1027 33.39 -45.43 -8.53
C PHE A 1027 33.94 -45.23 -9.94
N TYR A 1028 33.58 -44.12 -10.61
CA TYR A 1028 34.03 -43.83 -11.97
C TYR A 1028 35.55 -43.63 -12.05
N ARG A 1029 36.15 -42.93 -11.07
CA ARG A 1029 37.61 -42.76 -10.99
C ARG A 1029 38.34 -44.09 -10.92
N ASN A 1030 37.93 -44.94 -9.97
CA ASN A 1030 38.69 -46.15 -9.66
C ASN A 1030 38.47 -47.27 -10.68
N ASN A 1031 37.32 -47.30 -11.35
CA ASN A 1031 36.99 -48.37 -12.30
C ASN A 1031 37.19 -47.98 -13.77
N TYR A 1032 37.03 -46.70 -14.11
CA TYR A 1032 36.97 -46.21 -15.49
C TYR A 1032 37.90 -45.02 -15.78
N GLN A 1033 38.82 -44.68 -14.86
CA GLN A 1033 39.83 -43.63 -15.04
C GLN A 1033 39.25 -42.22 -15.30
N VAL A 1034 38.02 -41.96 -14.82
CA VAL A 1034 37.44 -40.61 -14.86
C VAL A 1034 38.26 -39.68 -13.96
N ASN A 1035 38.72 -38.55 -14.51
CA ASN A 1035 39.49 -37.56 -13.78
C ASN A 1035 38.58 -36.78 -12.82
N THR A 1036 38.87 -36.82 -11.51
CA THR A 1036 38.14 -36.07 -10.48
C THR A 1036 39.03 -34.97 -9.87
N PRO A 1037 38.45 -33.89 -9.31
CA PRO A 1037 39.22 -32.89 -8.58
C PRO A 1037 39.98 -33.49 -7.39
N GLY A 1038 41.20 -33.02 -7.12
CA GLY A 1038 41.98 -33.45 -5.95
C GLY A 1038 41.57 -32.78 -4.64
N GLN A 1039 40.87 -31.64 -4.73
CA GLN A 1039 40.27 -30.93 -3.60
C GLN A 1039 38.85 -30.51 -3.95
N VAL A 1040 37.95 -30.62 -2.98
CA VAL A 1040 36.50 -30.41 -3.13
C VAL A 1040 35.93 -29.66 -1.93
N THR A 1041 34.69 -29.19 -2.07
CA THR A 1041 33.90 -28.57 -1.00
C THR A 1041 32.66 -29.41 -0.64
N TRP A 1042 32.71 -30.70 -0.97
CA TRP A 1042 31.60 -31.65 -0.77
C TRP A 1042 31.39 -31.92 0.72
N ILE A 1043 30.14 -31.76 1.16
CA ILE A 1043 29.71 -31.99 2.55
C ILE A 1043 29.78 -33.47 2.91
N GLY A 1044 29.26 -34.32 2.02
CA GLY A 1044 29.23 -35.77 2.17
C GLY A 1044 30.60 -36.41 1.98
N ARG A 1045 30.74 -37.63 2.49
CA ARG A 1045 31.99 -38.42 2.42
C ARG A 1045 31.83 -39.74 1.66
N GLY A 1046 30.76 -39.84 0.88
CA GLY A 1046 30.39 -41.05 0.16
C GLY A 1046 29.48 -41.95 1.00
N LEU A 1047 28.78 -42.85 0.31
CA LEU A 1047 27.94 -43.89 0.87
C LEU A 1047 28.85 -44.85 1.64
N GLU A 1048 28.36 -45.35 2.78
CA GLU A 1048 29.11 -46.26 3.64
C GLU A 1048 28.44 -47.64 3.71
N ILE A 1049 29.27 -48.68 3.81
CA ILE A 1049 28.87 -50.08 4.02
C ILE A 1049 29.33 -50.45 5.43
N GLY A 1050 28.46 -50.37 6.43
CA GLY A 1050 28.77 -50.61 7.84
C GLY A 1050 28.49 -49.41 8.75
N ALA A 1051 28.44 -49.65 10.07
CA ALA A 1051 28.20 -48.59 11.06
C ALA A 1051 29.33 -47.56 11.04
N SER A 1052 29.03 -46.32 10.66
CA SER A 1052 30.01 -45.23 10.71
C SER A 1052 29.65 -44.25 11.81
N ALA A 1053 30.55 -44.18 12.80
CA ALA A 1053 30.59 -43.16 13.82
C ALA A 1053 31.35 -41.88 13.37
N LYS A 1054 31.65 -41.71 12.06
CA LYS A 1054 32.69 -40.77 11.57
C LYS A 1054 32.22 -39.71 10.56
N GLY A 1055 30.93 -39.60 10.24
CA GLY A 1055 30.41 -38.58 9.31
C GLY A 1055 30.53 -37.13 9.82
N ASN A 1056 30.34 -36.13 8.95
CA ASN A 1056 30.23 -34.72 9.35
C ASN A 1056 28.84 -34.35 9.90
N GLY A 1057 27.87 -35.26 9.78
CA GLY A 1057 26.44 -35.04 10.02
C GLY A 1057 25.73 -34.52 8.76
N ALA A 1058 24.42 -34.73 8.69
CA ALA A 1058 23.56 -34.29 7.59
C ALA A 1058 22.70 -33.12 8.06
N ALA A 1059 23.10 -31.91 7.64
CA ALA A 1059 22.26 -30.72 7.80
C ALA A 1059 21.14 -30.76 6.77
N MET A 1060 19.92 -30.42 7.17
CA MET A 1060 18.77 -30.45 6.28
C MET A 1060 18.01 -29.13 6.36
N MET A 1061 17.61 -28.65 5.18
CA MET A 1061 16.93 -27.37 5.03
C MET A 1061 15.46 -27.61 4.69
N GLN A 1062 14.56 -27.29 5.62
CA GLN A 1062 13.13 -27.58 5.50
C GLN A 1062 12.45 -26.75 4.40
N SER A 1063 12.83 -25.47 4.27
CA SER A 1063 12.34 -24.50 3.30
C SER A 1063 13.38 -23.39 3.07
N LYS A 1064 13.13 -22.45 2.15
CA LYS A 1064 14.06 -21.37 1.74
C LYS A 1064 14.58 -20.45 2.87
N ASN A 1065 14.18 -20.63 4.13
CA ASN A 1065 14.77 -19.91 5.27
C ASN A 1065 14.89 -20.77 6.55
N GLN A 1066 14.79 -22.10 6.43
CA GLN A 1066 14.71 -23.00 7.59
C GLN A 1066 15.81 -24.06 7.58
N LEU A 1067 17.04 -23.66 7.88
CA LEU A 1067 18.13 -24.59 8.19
C LEU A 1067 18.09 -24.95 9.68
N ILE A 1068 17.13 -25.82 10.05
CA ILE A 1068 16.77 -26.10 11.45
C ILE A 1068 16.89 -27.58 11.84
N ASP A 1069 17.25 -28.45 10.90
CA ASP A 1069 17.35 -29.89 11.11
C ASP A 1069 18.80 -30.38 10.90
N PHE A 1070 19.28 -31.25 11.79
CA PHE A 1070 20.61 -31.84 11.69
C PHE A 1070 20.67 -33.24 12.31
N VAL A 1071 21.15 -34.21 11.53
CA VAL A 1071 21.34 -35.60 11.97
C VAL A 1071 22.81 -35.93 12.11
N TYR A 1072 23.19 -36.52 13.25
CA TYR A 1072 24.53 -37.05 13.48
C TYR A 1072 24.46 -38.30 14.36
N GLY A 1073 24.96 -39.42 13.84
CA GLY A 1073 24.79 -40.73 14.49
C GLY A 1073 23.30 -41.07 14.63
N ASP A 1074 22.89 -41.55 15.80
CA ASP A 1074 21.50 -41.91 16.11
C ASP A 1074 20.71 -40.73 16.69
N TYR A 1075 21.11 -39.50 16.43
CA TYR A 1075 20.47 -38.31 17.00
C TYR A 1075 20.07 -37.33 15.91
N HIS A 1076 18.89 -36.74 16.10
CA HIS A 1076 18.32 -35.69 15.27
C HIS A 1076 18.03 -34.48 16.15
N ILE A 1077 18.47 -33.29 15.75
CA ILE A 1077 18.01 -32.04 16.33
C ILE A 1077 17.13 -31.31 15.31
N SER A 1078 15.95 -30.90 15.74
CA SER A 1078 14.97 -30.19 14.92
C SER A 1078 14.31 -29.07 15.70
N ASP A 1079 14.42 -27.82 15.22
CA ASP A 1079 13.87 -26.62 15.88
C ASP A 1079 14.32 -26.53 17.37
N GLY A 1080 15.59 -26.87 17.63
CA GLY A 1080 16.19 -26.87 18.97
C GLY A 1080 15.76 -28.01 19.90
N GLN A 1081 14.89 -28.93 19.46
CA GLN A 1081 14.50 -30.14 20.20
C GLN A 1081 15.37 -31.33 19.76
N LEU A 1082 15.85 -32.11 20.73
CA LEU A 1082 16.66 -33.30 20.48
C LEU A 1082 15.79 -34.56 20.46
N TYR A 1083 16.09 -35.45 19.52
CA TYR A 1083 15.46 -36.76 19.33
C TYR A 1083 16.54 -37.84 19.17
N LYS A 1084 16.25 -39.03 19.68
CA LYS A 1084 16.99 -40.26 19.36
C LYS A 1084 16.27 -40.99 18.23
N LEU A 1085 17.04 -41.42 17.24
CA LEU A 1085 16.58 -42.18 16.08
C LEU A 1085 16.83 -43.67 16.30
N ASP A 1086 15.81 -44.50 16.08
CA ASP A 1086 15.97 -45.94 16.07
C ASP A 1086 16.53 -46.48 14.71
N ALA A 1087 16.57 -47.80 14.55
CA ALA A 1087 17.08 -48.45 13.33
C ALA A 1087 16.20 -48.22 12.09
N THR A 1088 14.98 -47.72 12.28
CA THR A 1088 13.96 -47.43 11.26
C THR A 1088 13.67 -45.93 11.14
N LEU A 1089 14.50 -45.08 11.77
CA LEU A 1089 14.37 -43.62 11.82
C LEU A 1089 13.18 -43.06 12.62
N ASN A 1090 12.55 -43.85 13.51
CA ASN A 1090 11.54 -43.28 14.39
C ASN A 1090 12.18 -42.37 15.46
N GLU A 1091 11.51 -41.27 15.80
CA GLU A 1091 11.99 -40.27 16.76
C GLU A 1091 11.47 -40.50 18.19
N GLU A 1092 12.39 -40.56 19.16
CA GLU A 1092 12.07 -40.50 20.58
C GLU A 1092 12.60 -39.17 21.19
N PRO A 1093 11.75 -38.29 21.74
CA PRO A 1093 12.19 -36.99 22.27
C PRO A 1093 13.02 -37.15 23.55
N LEU A 1094 14.15 -36.42 23.63
CA LEU A 1094 15.04 -36.43 24.79
C LEU A 1094 15.04 -35.08 25.54
N SER A 1095 15.03 -35.15 26.86
CA SER A 1095 14.92 -33.98 27.75
C SER A 1095 16.22 -33.18 27.86
N GLU A 1096 17.40 -33.83 27.90
CA GLU A 1096 18.76 -33.23 27.90
C GLU A 1096 19.83 -34.34 28.05
N GLY A 1097 21.08 -34.10 27.59
CA GLY A 1097 22.21 -35.04 27.65
C GLY A 1097 23.47 -34.53 26.95
N SER A 1098 24.63 -35.16 27.17
CA SER A 1098 25.94 -34.75 26.60
C SER A 1098 25.98 -34.74 25.07
N GLU A 1099 25.11 -35.54 24.46
CA GLU A 1099 24.92 -35.72 23.03
C GLU A 1099 24.22 -34.51 22.40
N ARG A 1100 23.40 -33.79 23.17
CA ARG A 1100 22.76 -32.53 22.77
C ARG A 1100 23.81 -31.47 22.44
N ASP A 1101 24.77 -31.29 23.34
CA ASP A 1101 25.81 -30.27 23.21
C ASP A 1101 26.73 -30.57 22.02
N LEU A 1102 27.04 -31.85 21.78
CA LEU A 1102 27.81 -32.28 20.62
C LEU A 1102 27.07 -31.98 19.31
N LEU A 1103 25.78 -32.33 19.20
CA LEU A 1103 24.98 -32.05 18.01
C LEU A 1103 24.84 -30.56 17.76
N ILE A 1104 24.50 -29.77 18.79
CA ILE A 1104 24.38 -28.31 18.68
C ILE A 1104 25.72 -27.71 18.22
N LYS A 1105 26.84 -28.10 18.83
CA LYS A 1105 28.16 -27.59 18.45
C LYS A 1105 28.52 -27.92 16.99
N ARG A 1106 28.17 -29.10 16.51
CA ARG A 1106 28.39 -29.50 15.10
C ARG A 1106 27.46 -28.75 14.15
N PHE A 1107 26.20 -28.62 14.51
CA PHE A 1107 25.23 -27.91 13.68
C PHE A 1107 25.56 -26.42 13.58
N GLU A 1108 25.91 -25.78 14.69
CA GLU A 1108 26.34 -24.37 14.72
C GLU A 1108 27.67 -24.17 13.98
N LEU A 1109 28.59 -25.14 14.01
CA LEU A 1109 29.77 -25.13 13.14
C LEU A 1109 29.35 -25.13 11.65
N PHE A 1110 28.46 -26.03 11.24
CA PHE A 1110 27.96 -26.07 9.87
C PHE A 1110 27.28 -24.75 9.48
N LYS A 1111 26.39 -24.20 10.32
CA LYS A 1111 25.72 -22.92 10.09
C LYS A 1111 26.71 -21.77 9.95
N ARG A 1112 27.76 -21.72 10.79
CA ARG A 1112 28.83 -20.72 10.68
C ARG A 1112 29.61 -20.85 9.38
N GLN A 1113 29.98 -22.06 8.98
CA GLN A 1113 30.66 -22.31 7.70
C GLN A 1113 29.76 -21.93 6.51
N ASN A 1114 28.47 -22.27 6.58
CA ASN A 1114 27.43 -21.93 5.62
C ASN A 1114 27.27 -20.40 5.47
N LYS A 1115 27.19 -19.69 6.60
CA LYS A 1115 27.13 -18.22 6.64
C LYS A 1115 28.41 -17.59 6.08
N GLN A 1116 29.58 -18.10 6.47
CA GLN A 1116 30.86 -17.56 6.03
C GLN A 1116 31.05 -17.63 4.52
N PHE A 1117 30.72 -18.76 3.86
CA PHE A 1117 30.84 -18.81 2.40
C PHE A 1117 29.84 -17.88 1.73
N TYR A 1118 28.61 -17.79 2.26
CA TYR A 1118 27.58 -16.91 1.72
C TYR A 1118 28.00 -15.44 1.81
N THR A 1119 28.46 -14.99 2.98
CA THR A 1119 28.93 -13.61 3.18
C THR A 1119 30.13 -13.27 2.30
N LYS A 1120 31.06 -14.22 2.10
CA LYS A 1120 32.25 -14.02 1.24
C LYS A 1120 31.97 -14.21 -0.25
N LYS A 1121 30.80 -14.74 -0.63
CA LYS A 1121 30.44 -15.14 -2.00
C LYS A 1121 31.50 -16.04 -2.67
N GLN A 1122 32.16 -16.87 -1.87
CA GLN A 1122 33.26 -17.74 -2.31
C GLN A 1122 33.18 -19.08 -1.58
N LEU A 1123 33.02 -20.17 -2.35
CA LEU A 1123 32.97 -21.54 -1.82
C LEU A 1123 34.29 -22.28 -1.98
N LEU A 1124 34.94 -22.11 -3.14
CA LEU A 1124 36.18 -22.77 -3.56
C LEU A 1124 37.15 -21.72 -4.15
N PRO A 1125 38.49 -21.87 -4.01
CA PRO A 1125 39.45 -21.04 -4.73
C PRO A 1125 39.32 -21.19 -6.25
N ASP A 1126 39.26 -20.07 -6.96
CA ASP A 1126 39.23 -20.01 -8.43
C ASP A 1126 40.35 -20.83 -9.10
N SER A 1127 41.53 -20.87 -8.48
CA SER A 1127 42.68 -21.59 -9.01
C SER A 1127 42.43 -23.10 -9.04
N ILE A 1128 41.82 -23.69 -8.00
CA ILE A 1128 41.50 -25.13 -7.96
C ILE A 1128 40.48 -25.46 -9.05
N PHE A 1129 39.42 -24.65 -9.17
CA PHE A 1129 38.39 -24.84 -10.18
C PHE A 1129 38.95 -24.76 -11.60
N LYS A 1130 39.63 -23.67 -11.94
CA LYS A 1130 40.18 -23.42 -13.28
C LYS A 1130 41.27 -24.43 -13.65
N ASN A 1131 42.14 -24.80 -12.71
CA ASN A 1131 43.22 -25.75 -12.97
C ASN A 1131 42.68 -27.14 -13.30
N TYR A 1132 41.65 -27.62 -12.58
CA TYR A 1132 41.02 -28.90 -12.89
C TYR A 1132 40.49 -28.92 -14.32
N PHE A 1133 39.64 -27.95 -14.70
CA PHE A 1133 39.07 -27.94 -16.05
C PHE A 1133 40.13 -27.72 -17.13
N LYS A 1134 41.16 -26.90 -16.89
CA LYS A 1134 42.26 -26.73 -17.86
C LYS A 1134 43.03 -28.04 -18.09
N GLN A 1135 43.35 -28.77 -17.02
CA GLN A 1135 44.09 -30.03 -17.11
C GLN A 1135 43.25 -31.16 -17.74
N THR A 1136 41.98 -31.28 -17.33
CA THR A 1136 41.08 -32.32 -17.83
C THR A 1136 40.71 -32.10 -19.29
N ILE A 1137 40.43 -30.86 -19.70
CA ILE A 1137 40.12 -30.53 -21.10
C ILE A 1137 41.36 -30.73 -22.00
N SER A 1138 42.58 -30.47 -21.51
CA SER A 1138 43.81 -30.65 -22.31
C SER A 1138 44.20 -32.11 -22.61
N LYS A 1139 43.54 -33.08 -21.97
CA LYS A 1139 43.82 -34.52 -22.13
C LYS A 1139 42.87 -35.22 -23.12
N HIS A 1140 41.87 -34.51 -23.63
CA HIS A 1140 40.91 -34.95 -24.65
C HIS A 1140 41.04 -34.05 -25.87
#